data_AF-A0AAX1UBQ5-F1
#
_entry.id   AF-A0AAX1UBQ5-F1
#
_cell.length_a   1.000
_cell.length_b   1.000
_cell.length_c   1.000
_cell.angle_alpha   90.00
_cell.angle_beta   90.00
_cell.angle_gamma   90.00
#
_symmetry.space_group_name_H-M   'P 1'
#
loop_
_entity.id
_entity.type
_entity.pdbx_description
1 polymer ?
#
loop_
_entity_poly.entity_id
_entity_poly.type
_entity_poly.pdbx_seq_one_letter_code
_entity_poly.pdbx_strand_id
1 'polypeptide(L)'
;MGISIVNDCLIISDDIVFLKDGNFKNQSFKKVILSSNIKVISKECFKNCDKLEEIILPIGVKRIEESAFENCSSLRKIIILGDLEYIGDYAFVETKIENITFPESLKYIGDYAFFCCLINEVYLPDSVEFIGESAFKDCGQIGNKIVLKFYEKKYFIEYCKNNLIKYEILTDRIFDYHIDEDGALTFNSDIVYIEKETFKNNQIITSINFDKDIIVINESAFENCKNLKSISLSGIITIDSRAFCNCSDLISCNFRGDVISIGDESFFNDSLIDVNFKNSIKKIGERAFAGNPLVFLKLPDDIEFIGQDAFFACQNKDNHILIESNSKIVENYCNQNNILHSKGRTIKLLNPLIKMKRYIKEVTFYTEVKKVYGSGYKRKVLLEDINLSFSSGDMVFIMGCSGSGKSTLLKSIFGITKQSKVYSELKIKNGKNEKVYHLKKGKSNFMKFLTYGPQFSLSNPNLKVKQEIKKKLELRNIYIKKEVYTKTITKYNLENLLDKKISNLSGGEKKRLMMAVADLCNCYIYAMDEPDSGLDEPFASQLFLQLWEKSCEGCIVAVVSHHPKDFVKNDKVIKFEEVFNKLLVLAVDEKDIGRVAYFGETKDARDFFKLKENDKYSDIIKILENQEQSNYYIKRWQQVMKKTK
;
A
#
# COMPACT_ATOMS: atom_id res chain seq x y z
N MET A 1 20.11 -7.92 35.83
CA MET A 1 19.11 -8.03 34.75
C MET A 1 19.67 -7.25 33.58
N GLY A 2 19.74 -7.86 32.39
CA GLY A 2 20.14 -7.17 31.15
C GLY A 2 21.26 -7.80 30.32
N ILE A 3 21.94 -8.83 30.82
CA ILE A 3 22.89 -9.64 30.04
C ILE A 3 22.38 -11.07 30.03
N SER A 4 22.25 -11.68 28.86
CA SER A 4 21.93 -13.10 28.72
C SER A 4 22.82 -13.76 27.67
N ILE A 5 23.06 -15.06 27.83
CA ILE A 5 23.75 -15.87 26.84
C ILE A 5 22.77 -16.95 26.39
N VAL A 6 22.48 -16.99 25.09
CA VAL A 6 21.58 -17.97 24.47
C VAL A 6 22.28 -18.55 23.26
N ASN A 7 22.50 -19.87 23.22
CA ASN A 7 23.14 -20.57 22.11
C ASN A 7 24.48 -19.94 21.66
N ASP A 8 25.41 -19.75 22.60
CA ASP A 8 26.71 -19.07 22.38
C ASP A 8 26.59 -17.62 21.85
N CYS A 9 25.43 -16.99 21.94
CA CYS A 9 25.21 -15.59 21.60
C CYS A 9 25.07 -14.76 22.88
N LEU A 10 25.95 -13.79 23.09
CA LEU A 10 25.83 -12.79 24.14
C LEU A 10 24.83 -11.71 23.69
N ILE A 11 23.76 -11.53 24.46
CA ILE A 11 22.73 -10.53 24.23
C ILE A 11 22.79 -9.51 25.37
N ILE A 12 23.03 -8.25 25.00
CA ILE A 12 23.04 -7.11 25.91
C ILE A 12 21.76 -6.31 25.70
N SER A 13 20.90 -6.26 26.71
CA SER A 13 19.60 -5.58 26.66
C SER A 13 19.73 -4.07 26.60
N ASP A 14 18.65 -3.41 26.16
CA ASP A 14 18.58 -1.95 26.03
C ASP A 14 18.74 -1.14 27.32
N ASP A 15 18.58 -1.78 28.47
CA ASP A 15 18.81 -1.15 29.77
C ASP A 15 20.30 -0.86 30.03
N ILE A 16 21.22 -1.43 29.24
CA ILE A 16 22.66 -1.25 29.39
C ILE A 16 23.16 -0.22 28.38
N VAL A 17 23.44 0.98 28.89
CA VAL A 17 23.91 2.13 28.09
C VAL A 17 25.45 2.19 28.03
N PHE A 18 26.13 1.51 28.94
CA PHE A 18 27.60 1.52 29.05
C PHE A 18 28.16 0.14 29.41
N LEU A 19 29.23 -0.24 28.73
CA LEU A 19 30.04 -1.42 29.07
C LEU A 19 31.26 -0.96 29.85
N LYS A 20 31.60 -1.61 30.96
CA LYS A 20 32.83 -1.28 31.67
C LYS A 20 34.06 -1.81 30.94
N ASP A 21 35.22 -1.28 31.27
CA ASP A 21 36.48 -1.81 30.76
C ASP A 21 36.62 -3.31 31.13
N GLY A 22 37.02 -4.13 30.17
CA GLY A 22 37.21 -5.56 30.34
C GLY A 22 35.96 -6.38 30.63
N ASN A 23 34.74 -5.83 30.46
CA ASN A 23 33.50 -6.45 30.95
C ASN A 23 33.24 -7.88 30.43
N PHE A 24 33.71 -8.21 29.24
CA PHE A 24 33.62 -9.53 28.62
C PHE A 24 34.97 -10.07 28.17
N LYS A 25 36.06 -9.66 28.84
CA LYS A 25 37.39 -10.19 28.56
C LYS A 25 37.44 -11.72 28.81
N ASN A 26 38.15 -12.45 27.94
CA ASN A 26 38.34 -13.90 27.98
C ASN A 26 37.05 -14.73 27.94
N GLN A 27 35.99 -14.26 27.28
CA GLN A 27 34.73 -14.98 27.20
C GLN A 27 34.61 -15.82 25.92
N SER A 28 33.78 -16.88 25.95
CA SER A 28 33.77 -17.92 24.92
C SER A 28 32.49 -17.98 24.07
N PHE A 29 31.82 -16.85 23.85
CA PHE A 29 30.66 -16.78 22.96
C PHE A 29 31.08 -16.63 21.49
N LYS A 30 30.20 -17.04 20.57
CA LYS A 30 30.41 -16.97 19.11
C LYS A 30 29.92 -15.69 18.47
N LYS A 31 28.89 -15.07 19.05
CA LYS A 31 28.25 -13.87 18.52
C LYS A 31 27.92 -12.92 19.65
N VAL A 32 28.02 -11.62 19.38
CA VAL A 32 27.57 -10.57 20.30
C VAL A 32 26.52 -9.72 19.60
N ILE A 33 25.38 -9.55 20.28
CA ILE A 33 24.34 -8.58 19.92
C ILE A 33 24.34 -7.49 20.99
N LEU A 34 24.77 -6.31 20.56
CA LEU A 34 24.84 -5.11 21.39
C LEU A 34 23.52 -4.32 21.29
N SER A 35 23.13 -3.69 22.39
CA SER A 35 22.02 -2.72 22.39
C SER A 35 22.36 -1.48 21.57
N SER A 36 21.34 -0.92 20.91
CA SER A 36 21.41 0.38 20.21
C SER A 36 21.76 1.58 21.10
N ASN A 37 21.67 1.44 22.43
CA ASN A 37 22.01 2.50 23.40
C ASN A 37 23.51 2.60 23.70
N ILE A 38 24.31 1.60 23.33
CA ILE A 38 25.76 1.60 23.58
C ILE A 38 26.44 2.62 22.67
N LYS A 39 27.17 3.56 23.27
CA LYS A 39 27.93 4.61 22.57
C LYS A 39 29.41 4.30 22.39
N VAL A 40 29.96 3.48 23.27
CA VAL A 40 31.39 3.19 23.34
C VAL A 40 31.57 1.70 23.60
N ILE A 41 32.42 1.05 22.80
CA ILE A 41 32.99 -0.24 23.16
C ILE A 41 34.24 0.04 23.98
N SER A 42 34.13 -0.15 25.29
CA SER A 42 35.13 0.28 26.25
C SER A 42 36.42 -0.53 26.19
N LYS A 43 37.45 -0.05 26.90
CA LYS A 43 38.80 -0.61 26.83
C LYS A 43 38.78 -2.09 27.18
N GLU A 44 39.46 -2.92 26.38
CA GLU A 44 39.55 -4.38 26.56
C GLU A 44 38.20 -5.13 26.64
N CYS A 45 37.08 -4.52 26.25
CA CYS A 45 35.74 -5.03 26.56
C CYS A 45 35.53 -6.49 26.12
N PHE A 46 36.06 -6.88 24.96
CA PHE A 46 35.97 -8.22 24.38
C PHE A 46 37.34 -8.87 24.17
N LYS A 47 38.40 -8.35 24.80
CA LYS A 47 39.77 -8.87 24.64
C LYS A 47 39.85 -10.37 24.91
N ASN A 48 40.57 -11.11 24.07
CA ASN A 48 40.74 -12.58 24.10
C ASN A 48 39.42 -13.37 24.02
N CYS A 49 38.39 -12.86 23.32
CA CYS A 49 37.19 -13.65 23.05
C CYS A 49 37.41 -14.57 21.83
N ASP A 50 38.23 -15.61 21.99
CA ASP A 50 38.74 -16.44 20.90
C ASP A 50 37.68 -17.20 20.09
N LYS A 51 36.46 -17.33 20.61
CA LYS A 51 35.34 -17.94 19.88
C LYS A 51 34.46 -16.95 19.15
N LEU A 52 34.62 -15.64 19.39
CA LEU A 52 33.80 -14.61 18.77
C LEU A 52 34.07 -14.61 17.26
N GLU A 53 33.07 -14.96 16.46
CA GLU A 53 33.18 -15.09 15.00
C GLU A 53 32.67 -13.84 14.28
N GLU A 54 31.64 -13.21 14.83
CA GLU A 54 30.92 -12.09 14.24
C GLU A 54 30.50 -11.08 15.32
N ILE A 55 30.71 -9.81 15.02
CA ILE A 55 30.11 -8.71 15.79
C ILE A 55 29.41 -7.70 14.89
N ILE A 56 28.24 -7.25 15.37
CA ILE A 56 27.45 -6.19 14.76
C ILE A 56 27.48 -4.98 15.71
N LEU A 57 28.11 -3.90 15.29
CA LEU A 57 28.14 -2.63 16.02
C LEU A 57 26.90 -1.80 15.66
N PRO A 58 26.04 -1.47 16.64
CA PRO A 58 24.81 -0.74 16.38
C PRO A 58 25.07 0.73 16.03
N ILE A 59 24.05 1.39 15.45
CA ILE A 59 24.08 2.77 14.92
C ILE A 59 24.62 3.80 15.93
N GLY A 60 24.47 3.52 17.22
CA GLY A 60 24.88 4.41 18.30
C GLY A 60 26.38 4.42 18.64
N VAL A 61 27.15 3.41 18.21
CA VAL A 61 28.55 3.26 18.61
C VAL A 61 29.41 4.30 17.89
N LYS A 62 29.97 5.22 18.66
CA LYS A 62 30.86 6.29 18.19
C LYS A 62 32.33 5.96 18.34
N ARG A 63 32.68 5.09 19.29
CA ARG A 63 34.08 4.81 19.66
C ARG A 63 34.28 3.34 19.98
N ILE A 64 35.38 2.79 19.49
CA ILE A 64 35.96 1.52 19.92
C ILE A 64 37.26 1.88 20.61
N GLU A 65 37.35 1.64 21.91
CA GLU A 65 38.51 2.03 22.71
C GLU A 65 39.65 1.02 22.62
N GLU A 66 40.75 1.35 23.27
CA GLU A 66 41.98 0.58 23.31
C GLU A 66 41.74 -0.93 23.57
N SER A 67 42.35 -1.78 22.75
CA SER A 67 42.33 -3.24 22.90
C SER A 67 40.94 -3.89 22.97
N ALA A 68 39.88 -3.21 22.51
CA ALA A 68 38.50 -3.67 22.68
C ALA A 68 38.25 -5.12 22.17
N PHE A 69 38.88 -5.52 21.06
CA PHE A 69 38.77 -6.85 20.44
C PHE A 69 40.14 -7.51 20.23
N GLU A 70 41.17 -7.08 20.95
CA GLU A 70 42.51 -7.67 20.87
C GLU A 70 42.47 -9.19 21.09
N ASN A 71 43.15 -9.93 20.23
CA ASN A 71 43.23 -11.40 20.22
C ASN A 71 41.85 -12.09 20.14
N CYS A 72 40.85 -11.50 19.49
CA CYS A 72 39.64 -12.24 19.12
C CYS A 72 39.95 -13.09 17.88
N SER A 73 40.69 -14.18 18.06
CA SER A 73 41.33 -14.95 16.99
C SER A 73 40.40 -15.70 16.03
N SER A 74 39.08 -15.72 16.30
CA SER A 74 38.05 -16.22 15.38
C SER A 74 37.22 -15.12 14.71
N LEU A 75 37.41 -13.85 15.10
CA LEU A 75 36.58 -12.75 14.63
C LEU A 75 36.92 -12.46 13.18
N ARG A 76 36.04 -12.91 12.28
CA ARG A 76 36.20 -12.79 10.82
C ARG A 76 35.35 -11.68 10.23
N LYS A 77 34.26 -11.32 10.91
CA LYS A 77 33.25 -10.40 10.39
C LYS A 77 32.93 -9.34 11.42
N ILE A 78 33.14 -8.10 11.03
CA ILE A 78 32.65 -6.93 11.75
C ILE A 78 31.72 -6.13 10.83
N ILE A 79 30.58 -5.74 11.36
CA ILE A 79 29.61 -4.89 10.66
C ILE A 79 29.44 -3.61 11.47
N ILE A 80 29.72 -2.46 10.85
CA ILE A 80 29.58 -1.13 11.45
C ILE A 80 28.30 -0.49 10.88
N LEU A 81 27.31 -0.21 11.73
CA LEU A 81 25.98 0.24 11.31
C LEU A 81 25.71 1.73 11.50
N GLY A 82 26.69 2.49 11.95
CA GLY A 82 26.50 3.90 12.24
C GLY A 82 27.80 4.68 12.16
N ASP A 83 27.75 5.85 12.78
CA ASP A 83 28.76 6.87 12.61
C ASP A 83 29.99 6.64 13.52
N LEU A 84 30.74 5.57 13.29
CA LEU A 84 31.96 5.30 14.05
C LEU A 84 33.01 6.38 13.77
N GLU A 85 33.44 7.09 14.80
CA GLU A 85 34.38 8.22 14.68
C GLU A 85 35.81 7.84 15.10
N TYR A 86 35.97 6.82 15.95
CA TYR A 86 37.25 6.50 16.59
C TYR A 86 37.45 4.99 16.75
N ILE A 87 38.62 4.52 16.33
CA ILE A 87 39.15 3.18 16.61
C ILE A 87 40.45 3.36 17.38
N GLY A 88 40.49 2.87 18.61
CA GLY A 88 41.62 3.05 19.53
C GLY A 88 42.80 2.14 19.25
N ASP A 89 43.85 2.37 20.02
CA ASP A 89 45.10 1.63 19.88
C ASP A 89 44.87 0.13 20.16
N TYR A 90 45.50 -0.74 19.39
CA TYR A 90 45.40 -2.19 19.53
C TYR A 90 43.98 -2.79 19.38
N ALA A 91 42.98 -2.01 18.91
CA ALA A 91 41.57 -2.38 19.00
C ALA A 91 41.21 -3.75 18.39
N PHE A 92 41.82 -4.16 17.28
CA PHE A 92 41.55 -5.39 16.53
C PHE A 92 42.80 -6.25 16.28
N VAL A 93 43.83 -6.09 17.11
CA VAL A 93 45.09 -6.85 17.00
C VAL A 93 44.80 -8.36 16.99
N GLU A 94 45.46 -9.08 16.07
CA GLU A 94 45.39 -10.53 15.93
C GLU A 94 43.96 -11.09 15.73
N THR A 95 43.10 -10.32 15.06
CA THR A 95 41.79 -10.80 14.59
C THR A 95 41.87 -11.39 13.18
N LYS A 96 40.86 -12.17 12.77
CA LYS A 96 40.79 -12.76 11.43
C LYS A 96 39.88 -11.98 10.48
N ILE A 97 39.71 -10.68 10.73
CA ILE A 97 38.83 -9.85 9.90
C ILE A 97 39.39 -9.85 8.47
N GLU A 98 38.59 -10.30 7.52
CA GLU A 98 38.97 -10.37 6.10
C GLU A 98 38.55 -9.12 5.33
N ASN A 99 37.39 -8.57 5.71
CA ASN A 99 36.79 -7.39 5.08
C ASN A 99 36.22 -6.47 6.15
N ILE A 100 36.49 -5.16 6.02
CA ILE A 100 35.91 -4.11 6.85
C ILE A 100 35.59 -2.90 5.99
N THR A 101 34.44 -2.28 6.25
CA THR A 101 34.02 -1.03 5.60
C THR A 101 34.01 0.07 6.62
N PHE A 102 34.82 1.11 6.41
CA PHE A 102 34.85 2.27 7.30
C PHE A 102 33.77 3.30 6.89
N PRO A 103 33.04 3.89 7.85
CA PRO A 103 32.11 4.97 7.56
C PRO A 103 32.85 6.31 7.37
N GLU A 104 32.23 7.26 6.65
CA GLU A 104 32.72 8.61 6.35
C GLU A 104 32.76 9.48 7.60
N SER A 105 32.30 8.99 8.74
CA SER A 105 32.45 9.65 10.03
C SER A 105 33.77 9.31 10.74
N LEU A 106 34.52 8.31 10.25
CA LEU A 106 35.75 7.84 10.90
C LEU A 106 36.85 8.89 10.82
N LYS A 107 37.31 9.38 11.98
CA LYS A 107 38.36 10.40 12.06
C LYS A 107 39.70 9.85 12.51
N TYR A 108 39.69 8.81 13.34
CA TYR A 108 40.88 8.35 14.04
C TYR A 108 40.99 6.82 14.01
N ILE A 109 42.17 6.34 13.58
CA ILE A 109 42.60 4.95 13.67
C ILE A 109 43.87 4.93 14.52
N GLY A 110 43.86 4.22 15.64
CA GLY A 110 44.95 4.21 16.62
C GLY A 110 46.16 3.38 16.23
N ASP A 111 47.19 3.45 17.08
CA ASP A 111 48.44 2.71 16.91
C ASP A 111 48.15 1.21 16.95
N TYR A 112 48.71 0.45 15.99
CA TYR A 112 48.51 -0.99 15.87
C TYR A 112 47.04 -1.46 15.79
N ALA A 113 46.09 -0.58 15.47
CA ALA A 113 44.65 -0.87 15.57
C ALA A 113 44.21 -2.16 14.86
N PHE A 114 44.79 -2.51 13.71
CA PHE A 114 44.53 -3.72 12.92
C PHE A 114 45.78 -4.60 12.76
N PHE A 115 46.76 -4.51 13.64
CA PHE A 115 47.99 -5.31 13.53
C PHE A 115 47.71 -6.82 13.42
N CYS A 116 48.31 -7.49 12.44
CA CYS A 116 48.12 -8.93 12.16
C CYS A 116 46.67 -9.34 11.80
N CYS A 117 45.88 -8.47 11.15
CA CYS A 117 44.57 -8.83 10.60
C CYS A 117 44.66 -9.50 9.21
N LEU A 118 43.59 -10.15 8.74
CA LEU A 118 43.54 -10.78 7.40
C LEU A 118 42.97 -9.87 6.30
N ILE A 119 42.91 -8.56 6.54
CA ILE A 119 42.33 -7.58 5.62
C ILE A 119 43.22 -7.44 4.38
N ASN A 120 42.70 -7.80 3.21
CA ASN A 120 43.45 -7.75 1.95
C ASN A 120 43.39 -6.37 1.27
N GLU A 121 42.26 -5.70 1.35
CA GLU A 121 42.07 -4.34 0.84
C GLU A 121 41.10 -3.57 1.72
N VAL A 122 41.30 -2.26 1.82
CA VAL A 122 40.34 -1.38 2.48
C VAL A 122 40.40 0.02 1.89
N TYR A 123 39.23 0.65 1.79
CA TYR A 123 39.08 2.05 1.46
C TYR A 123 39.22 2.91 2.72
N LEU A 124 40.08 3.92 2.69
CA LEU A 124 40.22 4.91 3.76
C LEU A 124 39.39 6.17 3.42
N PRO A 125 38.36 6.48 4.23
CA PRO A 125 37.52 7.67 4.05
C PRO A 125 38.28 9.00 4.07
N ASP A 126 37.73 10.00 3.38
CA ASP A 126 38.26 11.37 3.35
C ASP A 126 38.10 12.12 4.68
N SER A 127 37.33 11.58 5.61
CA SER A 127 37.23 12.10 6.97
C SER A 127 38.33 11.64 7.91
N VAL A 128 39.11 10.62 7.55
CA VAL A 128 40.19 10.14 8.41
C VAL A 128 41.28 11.22 8.51
N GLU A 129 41.50 11.70 9.74
CA GLU A 129 42.44 12.74 10.12
C GLU A 129 43.74 12.15 10.67
N PHE A 130 43.68 10.97 11.29
CA PHE A 130 44.83 10.31 11.93
C PHE A 130 44.82 8.79 11.73
N ILE A 131 46.00 8.25 11.40
CA ILE A 131 46.31 6.82 11.33
C ILE A 131 47.57 6.57 12.15
N GLY A 132 47.41 5.82 13.23
CA GLY A 132 48.47 5.51 14.18
C GLY A 132 49.59 4.65 13.60
N GLU A 133 50.73 4.65 14.28
CA GLU A 133 51.90 3.88 13.90
C GLU A 133 51.53 2.40 13.73
N SER A 134 51.96 1.78 12.62
CA SER A 134 51.74 0.36 12.35
C SER A 134 50.26 -0.09 12.39
N ALA A 135 49.28 0.82 12.24
CA ALA A 135 47.86 0.49 12.36
C ALA A 135 47.41 -0.68 11.45
N PHE A 136 47.98 -0.82 10.26
CA PHE A 136 47.69 -1.91 9.30
C PHE A 136 48.92 -2.80 9.01
N LYS A 137 49.89 -2.82 9.93
CA LYS A 137 51.10 -3.63 9.75
C LYS A 137 50.75 -5.12 9.85
N ASP A 138 51.38 -5.90 8.99
CA ASP A 138 51.17 -7.35 8.86
C ASP A 138 49.71 -7.73 8.55
N CYS A 139 48.94 -6.80 7.94
CA CYS A 139 47.63 -7.10 7.38
C CYS A 139 47.72 -7.81 6.02
N GLY A 140 46.81 -8.76 5.80
CA GLY A 140 46.59 -9.48 4.55
C GLY A 140 46.76 -10.99 4.69
N GLN A 141 46.31 -11.74 3.69
CA GLN A 141 46.53 -13.19 3.65
C GLN A 141 48.02 -13.53 3.44
N ILE A 142 48.43 -14.75 3.85
CA ILE A 142 49.81 -15.23 3.72
C ILE A 142 50.31 -15.03 2.28
N GLY A 143 51.33 -14.19 2.11
CA GLY A 143 51.94 -13.88 0.81
C GLY A 143 51.41 -12.61 0.12
N ASN A 144 50.34 -11.99 0.63
CA ASN A 144 49.76 -10.76 0.12
C ASN A 144 49.72 -9.67 1.20
N LYS A 145 50.34 -8.52 0.91
CA LYS A 145 50.20 -7.32 1.74
C LYS A 145 48.87 -6.62 1.45
N ILE A 146 48.27 -6.03 2.48
CA ILE A 146 47.12 -5.15 2.36
C ILE A 146 47.32 -4.05 1.30
N VAL A 147 46.23 -3.71 0.59
CA VAL A 147 46.12 -2.55 -0.30
C VAL A 147 45.21 -1.50 0.32
N LEU A 148 45.73 -0.29 0.56
CA LEU A 148 44.93 0.86 1.01
C LEU A 148 44.51 1.71 -0.19
N LYS A 149 43.20 1.92 -0.37
CA LYS A 149 42.64 2.74 -1.43
C LYS A 149 42.15 4.07 -0.85
N PHE A 150 42.54 5.20 -1.45
CA PHE A 150 42.13 6.53 -0.97
C PHE A 150 42.31 7.64 -2.01
N TYR A 151 41.57 8.74 -1.85
CA TYR A 151 41.84 9.98 -2.58
C TYR A 151 43.14 10.63 -2.11
N GLU A 152 43.78 11.39 -3.00
CA GLU A 152 45.13 11.90 -2.76
C GLU A 152 45.22 12.75 -1.48
N LYS A 153 45.74 12.15 -0.41
CA LYS A 153 46.12 12.79 0.84
C LYS A 153 47.59 12.51 1.13
N LYS A 154 48.39 13.57 1.20
CA LYS A 154 49.85 13.49 1.45
C LYS A 154 50.16 12.62 2.68
N TYR A 155 49.41 12.79 3.75
CA TYR A 155 49.59 12.03 4.99
C TYR A 155 49.35 10.53 4.81
N PHE A 156 48.33 10.12 4.04
CA PHE A 156 48.08 8.68 3.79
C PHE A 156 49.18 8.05 2.95
N ILE A 157 49.68 8.77 1.95
CA ILE A 157 50.82 8.33 1.12
C ILE A 157 52.06 8.14 2.00
N GLU A 158 52.35 9.10 2.88
CA GLU A 158 53.47 9.03 3.81
C GLU A 158 53.33 7.85 4.79
N TYR A 159 52.14 7.67 5.37
CA TYR A 159 51.83 6.52 6.22
C TYR A 159 52.07 5.19 5.48
N CYS A 160 51.57 5.05 4.25
CA CYS A 160 51.74 3.81 3.48
C CYS A 160 53.21 3.54 3.17
N LYS A 161 53.98 4.57 2.80
CA LYS A 161 55.42 4.47 2.55
C LYS A 161 56.19 4.06 3.80
N ASN A 162 55.93 4.69 4.93
CA ASN A 162 56.62 4.43 6.20
C ASN A 162 56.35 3.00 6.71
N ASN A 163 55.17 2.44 6.41
CA ASN A 163 54.77 1.10 6.85
C ASN A 163 54.91 0.02 5.76
N LEU A 164 55.49 0.35 4.59
CA LEU A 164 55.67 -0.57 3.47
C LEU A 164 54.36 -1.23 2.99
N ILE A 165 53.27 -0.47 3.04
CA ILE A 165 51.91 -0.86 2.65
C ILE A 165 51.68 -0.48 1.18
N LYS A 166 51.04 -1.37 0.41
CA LYS A 166 50.62 -1.06 -0.96
C LYS A 166 49.43 -0.11 -0.90
N TYR A 167 49.39 0.86 -1.81
CA TYR A 167 48.27 1.77 -1.89
C TYR A 167 47.90 2.09 -3.33
N GLU A 168 46.65 2.48 -3.51
CA GLU A 168 46.06 2.92 -4.77
C GLU A 168 45.48 4.33 -4.57
N ILE A 169 45.99 5.29 -5.35
CA ILE A 169 45.43 6.65 -5.37
C ILE A 169 44.27 6.64 -6.34
N LEU A 170 43.12 7.07 -5.84
CA LEU A 170 41.88 7.12 -6.59
C LEU A 170 41.82 8.45 -7.32
N THR A 171 41.83 8.42 -8.66
CA THR A 171 41.89 9.62 -9.52
C THR A 171 40.53 10.16 -9.90
N ASP A 172 39.54 9.29 -9.95
CA ASP A 172 38.13 9.64 -10.01
C ASP A 172 37.50 9.17 -8.69
N ARG A 173 36.47 9.87 -8.21
CA ARG A 173 35.62 9.26 -7.17
C ARG A 173 35.29 7.87 -7.64
N ILE A 174 35.67 6.82 -6.91
CA ILE A 174 35.50 5.46 -7.41
C ILE A 174 34.01 5.22 -7.54
N PHE A 175 33.53 5.54 -8.71
CA PHE A 175 32.30 5.08 -9.25
C PHE A 175 32.69 3.76 -9.88
N ASP A 176 32.92 2.76 -9.02
CA ASP A 176 32.96 1.36 -9.40
C ASP A 176 31.53 0.90 -9.69
N TYR A 177 30.81 1.78 -10.37
CA TYR A 177 29.44 1.71 -10.72
C TYR A 177 29.32 1.91 -12.21
N HIS A 178 28.42 1.14 -12.79
CA HIS A 178 28.02 1.30 -14.17
C HIS A 178 26.56 1.74 -14.18
N ILE A 179 26.29 2.81 -14.93
CA ILE A 179 24.93 3.19 -15.32
C ILE A 179 24.78 2.78 -16.77
N ASP A 180 23.90 1.81 -17.03
CA ASP A 180 23.64 1.35 -18.38
C ASP A 180 22.78 2.36 -19.18
N GLU A 181 22.48 2.03 -20.45
CA GLU A 181 21.70 2.89 -21.35
C GLU A 181 20.26 3.14 -20.85
N ASP A 182 19.72 2.25 -20.02
CA ASP A 182 18.39 2.37 -19.42
C ASP A 182 18.41 3.14 -18.09
N GLY A 183 19.60 3.53 -17.60
CA GLY A 183 19.80 4.24 -16.35
C GLY A 183 19.85 3.33 -15.12
N ALA A 184 20.11 2.03 -15.28
CA ALA A 184 20.25 1.12 -14.15
C ALA A 184 21.64 1.25 -13.52
N LEU A 185 21.69 1.60 -12.22
CA LEU A 185 22.92 1.69 -11.44
C LEU A 185 23.30 0.31 -10.88
N THR A 186 24.50 -0.14 -11.23
CA THR A 186 25.14 -1.38 -10.74
C THR A 186 26.51 -1.06 -10.18
N PHE A 187 27.04 -1.89 -9.28
CA PHE A 187 28.41 -1.76 -8.76
C PHE A 187 29.21 -3.04 -9.03
N ASN A 188 30.50 -2.91 -9.34
CA ASN A 188 31.38 -4.06 -9.56
C ASN A 188 31.86 -4.67 -8.24
N SER A 189 32.06 -3.84 -7.20
CA SER A 189 32.50 -4.26 -5.86
C SER A 189 31.45 -5.09 -5.09
N ASP A 190 31.90 -6.08 -4.33
CA ASP A 190 31.07 -6.91 -3.43
C ASP A 190 30.60 -6.17 -2.16
N ILE A 191 31.18 -5.00 -1.90
CA ILE A 191 30.79 -4.07 -0.86
C ILE A 191 30.42 -2.74 -1.52
N VAL A 192 29.18 -2.30 -1.30
CA VAL A 192 28.68 -1.04 -1.87
C VAL A 192 28.62 0.00 -0.77
N TYR A 193 29.52 0.96 -0.84
CA TYR A 193 29.55 2.12 0.04
C TYR A 193 29.25 3.37 -0.78
N ILE A 194 28.15 4.04 -0.48
CA ILE A 194 27.70 5.22 -1.23
C ILE A 194 27.83 6.44 -0.33
N GLU A 195 28.77 7.30 -0.67
CA GLU A 195 29.09 8.51 0.09
C GLU A 195 27.93 9.51 0.12
N LYS A 196 28.02 10.44 1.08
CA LYS A 196 27.06 11.53 1.25
C LYS A 196 26.89 12.31 -0.04
N GLU A 197 25.64 12.54 -0.44
CA GLU A 197 25.25 13.32 -1.63
C GLU A 197 25.79 12.83 -2.99
N THR A 198 26.36 11.62 -3.08
CA THR A 198 27.03 11.10 -4.29
C THR A 198 26.21 11.25 -5.58
N PHE A 199 24.93 10.90 -5.53
CA PHE A 199 23.98 10.95 -6.64
C PHE A 199 22.87 11.96 -6.41
N LYS A 200 23.07 12.94 -5.51
CA LYS A 200 22.06 13.95 -5.24
C LYS A 200 21.67 14.71 -6.52
N ASN A 201 20.37 14.85 -6.74
CA ASN A 201 19.75 15.43 -7.94
C ASN A 201 20.04 14.67 -9.26
N ASN A 202 20.50 13.41 -9.21
CA ASN A 202 20.77 12.65 -10.42
C ASN A 202 19.46 12.34 -11.18
N GLN A 203 19.43 12.64 -12.48
CA GLN A 203 18.27 12.45 -13.35
C GLN A 203 18.46 11.32 -14.38
N ILE A 204 19.61 10.64 -14.34
CA ILE A 204 19.93 9.54 -15.25
C ILE A 204 19.51 8.22 -14.62
N ILE A 205 19.76 8.06 -13.31
CA ILE A 205 19.49 6.80 -12.62
C ILE A 205 17.98 6.55 -12.54
N THR A 206 17.55 5.45 -13.13
CA THR A 206 16.14 5.01 -13.16
C THR A 206 15.89 3.80 -12.27
N SER A 207 16.92 3.02 -11.97
CA SER A 207 16.80 1.86 -11.09
C SER A 207 18.10 1.55 -10.36
N ILE A 208 17.97 0.96 -9.17
CA ILE A 208 19.08 0.48 -8.35
C ILE A 208 18.87 -1.01 -8.11
N ASN A 209 19.83 -1.83 -8.48
CA ASN A 209 19.82 -3.25 -8.18
C ASN A 209 21.19 -3.69 -7.64
N PHE A 210 21.32 -3.73 -6.32
CA PHE A 210 22.55 -4.14 -5.66
C PHE A 210 22.37 -5.56 -5.13
N ASP A 211 23.03 -6.51 -5.79
CA ASP A 211 23.05 -7.92 -5.38
C ASP A 211 24.36 -8.27 -4.67
N LYS A 212 24.69 -7.51 -3.62
CA LYS A 212 26.00 -7.49 -2.95
C LYS A 212 25.85 -7.69 -1.44
N ASP A 213 26.93 -8.07 -0.75
CA ASP A 213 26.88 -8.58 0.63
C ASP A 213 26.63 -7.48 1.69
N ILE A 214 27.21 -6.29 1.51
CA ILE A 214 27.10 -5.16 2.44
C ILE A 214 26.84 -3.88 1.65
N ILE A 215 25.81 -3.13 2.04
CA ILE A 215 25.36 -1.92 1.38
C ILE A 215 25.16 -0.82 2.42
N VAL A 216 25.98 0.22 2.37
CA VAL A 216 25.84 1.42 3.21
C VAL A 216 25.53 2.60 2.31
N ILE A 217 24.40 3.27 2.57
CA ILE A 217 23.92 4.40 1.79
C ILE A 217 23.84 5.61 2.71
N ASN A 218 24.81 6.52 2.58
CA ASN A 218 24.95 7.65 3.48
C ASN A 218 23.94 8.77 3.20
N GLU A 219 23.99 9.77 4.09
CA GLU A 219 23.09 10.92 4.10
C GLU A 219 22.91 11.53 2.71
N SER A 220 21.66 11.73 2.29
CA SER A 220 21.30 12.36 1.01
C SER A 220 21.93 11.75 -0.26
N ALA A 221 22.47 10.53 -0.22
CA ALA A 221 23.18 9.91 -1.34
C ALA A 221 22.40 9.94 -2.68
N PHE A 222 21.09 9.74 -2.66
CA PHE A 222 20.18 9.78 -3.83
C PHE A 222 19.05 10.81 -3.65
N GLU A 223 19.25 11.84 -2.83
CA GLU A 223 18.22 12.87 -2.62
C GLU A 223 17.83 13.53 -3.95
N ASN A 224 16.53 13.74 -4.19
CA ASN A 224 15.97 14.32 -5.43
C ASN A 224 16.29 13.56 -6.72
N CYS A 225 16.55 12.25 -6.67
CA CYS A 225 16.66 11.40 -7.86
C CYS A 225 15.27 11.12 -8.46
N LYS A 226 14.68 12.12 -9.14
CA LYS A 226 13.27 12.09 -9.55
C LYS A 226 12.90 11.01 -10.56
N ASN A 227 13.88 10.48 -11.31
CA ASN A 227 13.64 9.43 -12.31
C ASN A 227 13.87 8.02 -11.75
N LEU A 228 14.36 7.88 -10.51
CA LEU A 228 14.57 6.59 -9.86
C LEU A 228 13.20 5.96 -9.56
N LYS A 229 12.90 4.82 -10.18
CA LYS A 229 11.60 4.14 -10.13
C LYS A 229 11.55 2.94 -9.19
N SER A 230 12.67 2.24 -9.05
CA SER A 230 12.74 1.02 -8.26
C SER A 230 14.10 0.80 -7.63
N ILE A 231 14.10 0.31 -6.39
CA ILE A 231 15.28 -0.11 -5.65
C ILE A 231 15.14 -1.60 -5.28
N SER A 232 16.22 -2.35 -5.46
CA SER A 232 16.34 -3.76 -5.08
C SER A 232 17.70 -3.99 -4.43
N LEU A 233 17.72 -4.41 -3.16
CA LEU A 233 18.95 -4.53 -2.36
C LEU A 233 18.98 -5.89 -1.65
N SER A 234 20.08 -6.66 -1.74
CA SER A 234 20.15 -8.02 -1.17
C SER A 234 21.14 -8.23 -0.01
N GLY A 235 21.94 -7.23 0.34
CA GLY A 235 22.95 -7.29 1.42
C GLY A 235 22.48 -6.82 2.79
N ILE A 236 23.44 -6.67 3.70
CA ILE A 236 23.27 -5.97 4.98
C ILE A 236 23.18 -4.47 4.72
N ILE A 237 22.06 -3.86 5.06
CA ILE A 237 21.71 -2.51 4.60
C ILE A 237 21.56 -1.52 5.76
N THR A 238 22.34 -0.43 5.68
CA THR A 238 22.16 0.79 6.47
C THR A 238 21.82 1.93 5.50
N ILE A 239 20.69 2.60 5.74
CA ILE A 239 20.25 3.76 4.96
C ILE A 239 20.19 4.95 5.89
N ASP A 240 21.05 5.93 5.67
CA ASP A 240 21.13 7.13 6.50
C ASP A 240 20.06 8.17 6.14
N SER A 241 20.02 9.24 6.91
CA SER A 241 19.02 10.29 6.81
C SER A 241 18.96 10.88 5.39
N ARG A 242 17.73 11.05 4.88
CA ARG A 242 17.44 11.64 3.56
C ARG A 242 18.05 10.93 2.35
N ALA A 243 18.61 9.73 2.52
CA ALA A 243 19.31 8.99 1.47
C ALA A 243 18.53 8.89 0.14
N PHE A 244 17.21 8.67 0.17
CA PHE A 244 16.33 8.63 -1.00
C PHE A 244 15.21 9.70 -0.95
N CYS A 245 15.37 10.75 -0.15
CA CYS A 245 14.34 11.78 0.01
C CYS A 245 13.97 12.44 -1.33
N ASN A 246 12.67 12.64 -1.58
CA ASN A 246 12.11 13.27 -2.78
C ASN A 246 12.45 12.57 -4.11
N CYS A 247 12.64 11.26 -4.11
CA CYS A 247 12.62 10.41 -5.29
C CYS A 247 11.17 10.19 -5.77
N SER A 248 10.57 11.22 -6.37
CA SER A 248 9.13 11.27 -6.63
C SER A 248 8.57 10.17 -7.53
N ASP A 249 9.38 9.51 -8.36
CA ASP A 249 8.94 8.39 -9.20
C ASP A 249 9.26 7.01 -8.60
N LEU A 250 9.88 6.95 -7.40
CA LEU A 250 10.26 5.71 -6.74
C LEU A 250 9.00 5.01 -6.22
N ILE A 251 8.61 3.91 -6.87
CA ILE A 251 7.33 3.23 -6.63
C ILE A 251 7.49 1.97 -5.78
N SER A 252 8.64 1.31 -5.88
CA SER A 252 8.91 0.05 -5.18
C SER A 252 10.31 -0.01 -4.61
N CYS A 253 10.42 -0.44 -3.35
CA CYS A 253 11.68 -0.79 -2.72
C CYS A 253 11.59 -2.24 -2.23
N ASN A 254 12.47 -3.09 -2.76
CA ASN A 254 12.52 -4.51 -2.43
C ASN A 254 13.80 -4.83 -1.67
N PHE A 255 13.67 -5.01 -0.35
CA PHE A 255 14.77 -5.44 0.50
C PHE A 255 14.82 -6.97 0.55
N ARG A 256 15.75 -7.55 -0.20
CA ARG A 256 16.00 -9.00 -0.29
C ARG A 256 16.98 -9.50 0.78
N GLY A 257 17.76 -8.58 1.37
CA GLY A 257 18.74 -8.79 2.43
C GLY A 257 18.28 -8.30 3.80
N ASP A 258 19.22 -8.27 4.74
CA ASP A 258 18.98 -7.81 6.10
C ASP A 258 19.12 -6.28 6.20
N VAL A 259 17.99 -5.58 6.30
CA VAL A 259 18.00 -4.13 6.57
C VAL A 259 18.10 -3.94 8.06
N ILE A 260 19.11 -3.22 8.53
CA ILE A 260 19.29 -3.04 9.97
C ILE A 260 18.69 -1.71 10.42
N SER A 261 18.85 -0.65 9.61
CA SER A 261 18.27 0.64 9.95
C SER A 261 17.95 1.53 8.76
N ILE A 262 16.93 2.36 8.96
CA ILE A 262 16.51 3.43 8.06
C ILE A 262 16.52 4.73 8.86
N GLY A 263 17.25 5.71 8.38
CA GLY A 263 17.45 7.03 8.98
C GLY A 263 16.24 7.95 8.83
N ASP A 264 16.42 9.19 9.29
CA ASP A 264 15.34 10.19 9.31
C ASP A 264 15.09 10.69 7.89
N GLU A 265 13.83 10.81 7.50
CA GLU A 265 13.40 11.27 6.16
C GLU A 265 14.01 10.48 4.98
N SER A 266 14.56 9.29 5.20
CA SER A 266 15.30 8.53 4.17
C SER A 266 14.49 8.23 2.91
N PHE A 267 13.19 8.03 3.02
CA PHE A 267 12.24 7.87 1.90
C PHE A 267 11.12 8.90 1.98
N PHE A 268 11.41 10.14 2.41
CA PHE A 268 10.39 11.17 2.55
C PHE A 268 9.87 11.65 1.18
N ASN A 269 8.55 11.71 1.04
CA ASN A 269 7.84 12.27 -0.12
C ASN A 269 8.21 11.60 -1.45
N ASP A 270 8.32 10.27 -1.42
CA ASP A 270 8.46 9.43 -2.62
C ASP A 270 7.08 8.90 -3.09
N SER A 271 7.10 7.95 -4.03
CA SER A 271 5.89 7.30 -4.58
C SER A 271 5.72 5.84 -4.14
N LEU A 272 6.36 5.42 -3.05
CA LEU A 272 6.41 4.01 -2.62
C LEU A 272 5.01 3.49 -2.31
N ILE A 273 4.60 2.43 -3.02
CA ILE A 273 3.30 1.77 -2.83
C ILE A 273 3.45 0.53 -1.94
N ASP A 274 4.60 -0.14 -2.04
CA ASP A 274 4.91 -1.37 -1.33
C ASP A 274 6.38 -1.38 -0.92
N VAL A 275 6.63 -1.85 0.30
CA VAL A 275 7.96 -2.03 0.89
C VAL A 275 7.95 -3.36 1.60
N ASN A 276 8.86 -4.25 1.21
CA ASN A 276 8.95 -5.60 1.77
C ASN A 276 10.21 -5.73 2.61
N PHE A 277 10.06 -6.11 3.89
CA PHE A 277 11.15 -6.41 4.81
C PHE A 277 11.20 -7.92 5.07
N LYS A 278 12.39 -8.52 4.96
CA LYS A 278 12.54 -9.98 5.05
C LYS A 278 12.77 -10.54 6.47
N ASN A 279 12.91 -9.68 7.50
CA ASN A 279 12.73 -9.93 8.96
C ASN A 279 13.82 -9.37 9.92
N SER A 280 14.55 -8.29 9.61
CA SER A 280 15.69 -7.85 10.46
C SER A 280 15.76 -6.35 10.77
N ILE A 281 14.79 -5.55 10.32
CA ILE A 281 14.80 -4.10 10.59
C ILE A 281 14.60 -3.78 12.06
N LYS A 282 15.59 -3.11 12.65
CA LYS A 282 15.60 -2.72 14.07
C LYS A 282 15.12 -1.30 14.30
N LYS A 283 15.41 -0.38 13.39
CA LYS A 283 15.14 1.05 13.55
C LYS A 283 14.57 1.68 12.28
N ILE A 284 13.51 2.47 12.45
CA ILE A 284 12.95 3.37 11.43
C ILE A 284 13.00 4.79 11.99
N GLY A 285 13.62 5.73 11.27
CA GLY A 285 13.79 7.12 11.68
C GLY A 285 12.53 7.99 11.64
N GLU A 286 12.63 9.22 12.13
CA GLU A 286 11.58 10.24 12.07
C GLU A 286 11.23 10.53 10.61
N ARG A 287 9.93 10.57 10.29
CA ARG A 287 9.40 10.80 8.92
C ARG A 287 10.01 9.92 7.82
N ALA A 288 10.64 8.79 8.18
CA ALA A 288 11.42 7.97 7.25
C ALA A 288 10.65 7.57 5.99
N PHE A 289 9.35 7.29 6.08
CA PHE A 289 8.48 6.95 4.95
C PHE A 289 7.36 7.97 4.73
N ALA A 290 7.39 9.13 5.39
CA ALA A 290 6.27 10.05 5.36
C ALA A 290 6.00 10.58 3.93
N GLY A 291 4.73 10.76 3.58
CA GLY A 291 4.30 11.21 2.25
C GLY A 291 4.17 10.12 1.18
N ASN A 292 4.46 8.86 1.49
CA ASN A 292 4.36 7.76 0.52
C ASN A 292 2.97 7.11 0.42
N PRO A 293 2.50 6.66 -0.75
CA PRO A 293 1.22 5.97 -0.89
C PRO A 293 1.22 4.50 -0.41
N LEU A 294 1.88 4.19 0.72
CA LEU A 294 2.00 2.85 1.29
C LEU A 294 0.63 2.29 1.70
N VAL A 295 0.34 1.07 1.27
CA VAL A 295 -0.94 0.39 1.55
C VAL A 295 -0.85 -0.53 2.75
N PHE A 296 0.25 -1.24 2.84
CA PHE A 296 0.46 -2.34 3.77
C PHE A 296 1.94 -2.43 4.07
N LEU A 297 2.26 -2.74 5.32
CA LEU A 297 3.61 -2.98 5.74
C LEU A 297 3.62 -4.15 6.72
N LYS A 298 4.58 -5.04 6.58
CA LYS A 298 4.87 -6.03 7.59
C LYS A 298 6.16 -5.62 8.31
N LEU A 299 6.06 -5.34 9.60
CA LEU A 299 7.22 -5.03 10.44
C LEU A 299 7.55 -6.24 11.31
N PRO A 300 8.84 -6.51 11.53
CA PRO A 300 9.26 -7.63 12.35
C PRO A 300 8.88 -7.39 13.83
N ASP A 301 8.73 -8.47 14.58
CA ASP A 301 8.25 -8.42 15.96
C ASP A 301 9.33 -7.88 16.94
N ASP A 302 10.59 -7.92 16.52
CA ASP A 302 11.78 -7.51 17.27
C ASP A 302 12.32 -6.13 16.83
N ILE A 303 11.48 -5.31 16.20
CA ILE A 303 11.75 -3.89 15.94
C ILE A 303 11.88 -3.12 17.25
N GLU A 304 12.92 -2.30 17.37
CA GLU A 304 13.31 -1.61 18.61
C GLU A 304 12.86 -0.14 18.63
N PHE A 305 12.79 0.52 17.46
CA PHE A 305 12.45 1.94 17.41
C PHE A 305 11.71 2.33 16.12
N ILE A 306 10.70 3.18 16.27
CA ILE A 306 9.99 3.87 15.20
C ILE A 306 9.95 5.36 15.56
N GLY A 307 10.55 6.20 14.71
CA GLY A 307 10.63 7.64 14.90
C GLY A 307 9.27 8.31 14.75
N GLN A 308 9.17 9.54 15.28
CA GLN A 308 7.95 10.34 15.18
C GLN A 308 7.54 10.49 13.71
N ASP A 309 6.24 10.43 13.43
CA ASP A 309 5.72 10.67 12.08
C ASP A 309 6.35 9.79 10.98
N ALA A 310 7.01 8.67 11.33
CA ALA A 310 7.71 7.78 10.38
C ALA A 310 6.84 7.37 9.19
N PHE A 311 5.53 7.25 9.42
CA PHE A 311 4.52 6.92 8.42
C PHE A 311 3.45 8.02 8.26
N PHE A 312 3.80 9.28 8.58
CA PHE A 312 2.90 10.41 8.45
C PHE A 312 2.53 10.65 6.99
N ALA A 313 1.27 10.95 6.73
CA ALA A 313 0.76 11.07 5.37
C ALA A 313 1.07 9.85 4.46
N CYS A 314 1.34 8.67 5.03
CA CYS A 314 1.42 7.44 4.27
C CYS A 314 0.01 7.00 3.86
N GLN A 315 -0.51 7.54 2.75
CA GLN A 315 -1.92 7.44 2.39
C GLN A 315 -2.11 6.73 1.04
N ASN A 316 -2.64 5.51 1.08
CA ASN A 316 -3.36 4.91 -0.04
C ASN A 316 -4.81 5.46 -0.13
N LYS A 317 -5.54 5.15 -1.21
CA LYS A 317 -6.96 5.41 -1.49
C LYS A 317 -7.96 5.20 -0.34
N ASP A 318 -7.58 4.48 0.73
CA ASP A 318 -8.39 4.22 1.92
C ASP A 318 -8.03 5.12 3.13
N ASN A 319 -7.16 6.13 2.93
CA ASN A 319 -6.65 7.09 3.94
C ASN A 319 -5.94 6.50 5.16
N HIS A 320 -5.62 5.21 5.16
CA HIS A 320 -4.86 4.57 6.24
C HIS A 320 -3.90 3.52 5.67
N ILE A 321 -2.66 3.52 6.18
CA ILE A 321 -1.74 2.39 6.07
C ILE A 321 -2.16 1.28 7.07
N LEU A 322 -2.02 0.01 6.67
CA LEU A 322 -2.14 -1.13 7.57
C LEU A 322 -0.77 -1.69 7.90
N ILE A 323 -0.38 -1.65 9.16
CA ILE A 323 0.87 -2.25 9.64
C ILE A 323 0.57 -3.57 10.37
N GLU A 324 1.19 -4.65 9.92
CA GLU A 324 1.13 -5.97 10.55
C GLU A 324 2.41 -6.21 11.37
N SER A 325 2.25 -6.45 12.68
CA SER A 325 3.32 -6.84 13.60
C SER A 325 2.70 -7.39 14.90
N ASN A 326 3.46 -8.19 15.65
CA ASN A 326 3.15 -8.52 17.04
C ASN A 326 3.93 -7.64 18.05
N SER A 327 4.76 -6.71 17.57
CA SER A 327 5.54 -5.80 18.41
C SER A 327 4.65 -4.80 19.16
N LYS A 328 4.87 -4.67 20.48
CA LYS A 328 4.21 -3.64 21.29
C LYS A 328 4.62 -2.22 20.88
N ILE A 329 5.85 -2.04 20.39
CA ILE A 329 6.34 -0.74 19.90
C ILE A 329 5.52 -0.32 18.68
N VAL A 330 5.29 -1.25 17.75
CA VAL A 330 4.44 -1.01 16.57
C VAL A 330 3.00 -0.70 16.98
N GLU A 331 2.42 -1.49 17.90
CA GLU A 331 1.06 -1.27 18.41
C GLU A 331 0.90 0.14 19.01
N ASN A 332 1.82 0.54 19.89
CA ASN A 332 1.81 1.86 20.52
C ASN A 332 1.96 2.99 19.51
N TYR A 333 2.93 2.87 18.59
CA TYR A 333 3.14 3.85 17.53
C TYR A 333 1.88 4.00 16.66
N CYS A 334 1.26 2.90 16.26
CA CYS A 334 0.06 2.93 15.44
C CYS A 334 -1.11 3.62 16.16
N ASN A 335 -1.30 3.32 17.45
CA ASN A 335 -2.34 3.93 18.27
C ASN A 335 -2.14 5.45 18.42
N GLN A 336 -0.91 5.90 18.65
CA GLN A 336 -0.58 7.33 18.79
C GLN A 336 -0.81 8.11 17.50
N ASN A 337 -0.60 7.48 16.34
CA ASN A 337 -0.64 8.13 15.03
C ASN A 337 -1.91 7.81 14.23
N ASN A 338 -2.93 7.20 14.84
CA ASN A 338 -4.19 6.78 14.18
C ASN A 338 -3.98 5.88 12.93
N ILE A 339 -3.02 4.97 13.00
CA ILE A 339 -2.68 3.99 11.95
C ILE A 339 -3.36 2.65 12.25
N LEU A 340 -3.81 1.94 11.21
CA LEU A 340 -4.41 0.61 11.38
C LEU A 340 -3.33 -0.44 11.71
N HIS A 341 -3.56 -1.22 12.77
CA HIS A 341 -2.65 -2.25 13.25
C HIS A 341 -3.30 -3.65 13.23
N SER A 342 -2.55 -4.70 12.87
CA SER A 342 -2.99 -6.10 12.89
C SER A 342 -1.97 -7.01 13.58
N LYS A 343 -2.43 -7.80 14.58
CA LYS A 343 -1.61 -8.78 15.33
C LYS A 343 -1.42 -10.08 14.54
N GLY A 344 -0.39 -10.13 13.70
CA GLY A 344 0.21 -11.37 13.17
C GLY A 344 -0.69 -12.28 12.32
N ARG A 345 -1.79 -11.77 11.74
CA ARG A 345 -2.58 -12.53 10.77
C ARG A 345 -2.08 -12.24 9.37
N THR A 346 -1.37 -13.19 8.76
CA THR A 346 -0.87 -13.11 7.39
C THR A 346 -2.00 -12.74 6.42
N ILE A 347 -1.98 -11.52 5.90
CA ILE A 347 -2.86 -11.13 4.81
C ILE A 347 -2.18 -11.53 3.51
N LYS A 348 -2.63 -12.61 2.85
CA LYS A 348 -2.24 -12.90 1.46
C LYS A 348 -2.48 -11.65 0.61
N LEU A 349 -1.40 -11.13 0.00
CA LEU A 349 -1.42 -10.04 -0.98
C LEU A 349 -2.39 -10.41 -2.10
N LEU A 350 -3.58 -9.83 -2.03
CA LEU A 350 -4.56 -9.82 -3.10
C LEU A 350 -4.44 -8.47 -3.79
N ASN A 351 -4.07 -8.53 -5.06
CA ASN A 351 -4.06 -7.49 -6.09
C ASN A 351 -4.84 -6.21 -5.69
N PRO A 352 -4.28 -4.99 -5.75
CA PRO A 352 -4.90 -3.75 -5.23
C PRO A 352 -6.32 -3.44 -5.76
N LEU A 353 -6.68 -3.97 -6.94
CA LEU A 353 -8.05 -3.88 -7.50
C LEU A 353 -9.08 -4.76 -6.74
N ILE A 354 -8.65 -5.61 -5.81
CA ILE A 354 -9.47 -6.58 -5.07
C ILE A 354 -9.73 -6.12 -3.62
N LYS A 355 -9.01 -5.14 -3.06
CA LYS A 355 -9.11 -4.83 -1.62
C LYS A 355 -10.44 -4.17 -1.17
N MET A 356 -11.24 -3.60 -2.07
CA MET A 356 -12.63 -3.24 -1.77
C MET A 356 -13.65 -4.36 -1.99
N LYS A 357 -13.28 -5.45 -2.69
CA LYS A 357 -14.12 -6.67 -2.83
C LYS A 357 -14.29 -7.43 -1.51
N ARG A 358 -13.58 -7.04 -0.43
CA ARG A 358 -13.49 -7.78 0.84
C ARG A 358 -14.42 -7.27 1.94
N TYR A 359 -15.03 -6.09 1.79
CA TYR A 359 -15.77 -5.45 2.88
C TYR A 359 -17.28 -5.49 2.77
N ILE A 360 -17.88 -5.53 1.58
CA ILE A 360 -19.35 -5.59 1.40
C ILE A 360 -19.72 -6.89 0.68
N LYS A 361 -19.93 -7.97 1.41
CA LYS A 361 -20.35 -9.26 0.80
C LYS A 361 -21.83 -9.30 0.46
N GLU A 362 -22.64 -8.67 1.31
CA GLU A 362 -24.09 -8.65 1.24
C GLU A 362 -24.55 -7.27 1.75
N VAL A 363 -25.62 -6.74 1.16
CA VAL A 363 -26.35 -5.54 1.56
C VAL A 363 -27.82 -5.93 1.63
N THR A 364 -28.36 -6.02 2.82
CA THR A 364 -29.81 -6.15 3.01
C THR A 364 -30.46 -4.76 3.05
N PHE A 365 -31.66 -4.65 2.52
CA PHE A 365 -32.50 -3.47 2.59
C PHE A 365 -33.89 -3.87 3.09
N TYR A 366 -34.38 -3.08 4.04
CA TYR A 366 -35.75 -3.11 4.52
C TYR A 366 -36.43 -1.85 4.00
N THR A 367 -37.63 -1.95 3.45
CA THR A 367 -38.32 -0.76 2.93
C THR A 367 -39.81 -0.77 3.26
N GLU A 368 -40.21 0.21 4.07
CA GLU A 368 -41.57 0.73 4.13
C GLU A 368 -41.56 2.10 3.45
N VAL A 369 -42.25 2.27 2.31
CA VAL A 369 -42.26 3.54 1.57
C VAL A 369 -43.67 4.09 1.43
N LYS A 370 -43.98 5.10 2.23
CA LYS A 370 -45.24 5.84 2.18
C LYS A 370 -45.10 7.05 1.26
N LYS A 371 -45.23 6.87 -0.05
CA LYS A 371 -45.17 7.97 -1.02
C LYS A 371 -46.57 8.56 -1.26
N VAL A 372 -46.74 9.83 -0.90
CA VAL A 372 -48.00 10.58 -1.02
C VAL A 372 -48.18 11.07 -2.47
N TYR A 373 -49.31 10.76 -3.09
CA TYR A 373 -49.79 11.40 -4.32
C TYR A 373 -51.21 11.93 -4.09
N GLY A 374 -51.44 13.20 -4.44
CA GLY A 374 -52.73 13.91 -4.30
C GLY A 374 -52.68 15.09 -3.31
N SER A 375 -53.34 16.19 -3.65
CA SER A 375 -53.58 17.31 -2.74
C SER A 375 -54.70 16.96 -1.75
N GLY A 376 -54.42 16.99 -0.45
CA GLY A 376 -55.43 16.79 0.61
C GLY A 376 -55.38 15.43 1.33
N TYR A 377 -56.52 14.97 1.85
CA TYR A 377 -56.65 13.86 2.81
C TYR A 377 -56.48 12.43 2.25
N LYS A 378 -56.23 12.23 0.95
CA LYS A 378 -56.02 10.89 0.35
C LYS A 378 -54.53 10.53 0.34
N ARG A 379 -54.04 9.97 1.45
CA ARG A 379 -52.68 9.41 1.54
C ARG A 379 -52.68 7.99 0.93
N LYS A 380 -51.96 7.77 -0.17
CA LYS A 380 -51.76 6.44 -0.77
C LYS A 380 -50.43 5.83 -0.32
N VAL A 381 -50.41 4.54 0.00
CA VAL A 381 -49.17 3.78 0.24
C VAL A 381 -48.77 3.16 -1.09
N LEU A 382 -47.51 3.32 -1.52
CA LEU A 382 -47.05 2.82 -2.82
C LEU A 382 -46.16 1.58 -2.71
N LEU A 383 -45.44 1.38 -1.60
CA LEU A 383 -44.64 0.18 -1.33
C LEU A 383 -44.69 -0.16 0.17
N GLU A 384 -44.81 -1.43 0.52
CA GLU A 384 -44.93 -1.92 1.89
C GLU A 384 -44.20 -3.26 2.08
N ASP A 385 -43.47 -3.41 3.19
CA ASP A 385 -42.81 -4.64 3.65
C ASP A 385 -41.88 -5.34 2.63
N ILE A 386 -41.11 -4.57 1.86
CA ILE A 386 -40.16 -5.13 0.88
C ILE A 386 -38.78 -5.30 1.53
N ASN A 387 -38.34 -6.57 1.62
CA ASN A 387 -37.04 -6.99 2.12
C ASN A 387 -36.21 -7.58 0.97
N LEU A 388 -35.05 -7.01 0.68
CA LEU A 388 -34.19 -7.42 -0.42
C LEU A 388 -32.75 -7.52 0.06
N SER A 389 -32.02 -8.54 -0.37
CA SER A 389 -30.58 -8.64 -0.14
C SER A 389 -29.84 -8.72 -1.47
N PHE A 390 -28.79 -7.91 -1.57
CA PHE A 390 -27.90 -7.85 -2.71
C PHE A 390 -26.50 -8.25 -2.30
N SER A 391 -25.86 -9.09 -3.09
CA SER A 391 -24.52 -9.58 -2.87
C SER A 391 -23.54 -8.93 -3.82
N SER A 392 -22.26 -8.92 -3.46
CA SER A 392 -21.16 -8.51 -4.35
C SER A 392 -21.29 -9.20 -5.71
N GLY A 393 -21.27 -8.41 -6.78
CA GLY A 393 -21.40 -8.90 -8.16
C GLY A 393 -22.83 -9.19 -8.62
N ASP A 394 -23.84 -8.86 -7.80
CA ASP A 394 -25.21 -8.84 -8.28
C ASP A 394 -25.40 -7.75 -9.33
N MET A 395 -25.89 -8.16 -10.51
CA MET A 395 -26.53 -7.28 -11.48
C MET A 395 -28.02 -7.58 -11.47
N VAL A 396 -28.77 -6.67 -10.87
CA VAL A 396 -30.19 -6.79 -10.59
C VAL A 396 -30.97 -5.96 -11.58
N PHE A 397 -31.90 -6.60 -12.26
CA PHE A 397 -32.87 -5.91 -13.10
C PHE A 397 -34.20 -5.75 -12.37
N ILE A 398 -34.77 -4.55 -12.37
CA ILE A 398 -36.05 -4.22 -11.70
C ILE A 398 -37.10 -3.94 -12.77
N MET A 399 -38.12 -4.81 -12.85
CA MET A 399 -39.20 -4.72 -13.82
C MET A 399 -40.59 -4.72 -13.17
N GLY A 400 -41.61 -4.40 -13.96
CA GLY A 400 -43.00 -4.34 -13.53
C GLY A 400 -43.83 -3.32 -14.31
N CYS A 401 -45.15 -3.39 -14.18
CA CYS A 401 -46.09 -2.51 -14.86
C CYS A 401 -45.86 -1.02 -14.54
N SER A 402 -46.38 -0.12 -15.37
CA SER A 402 -46.37 1.31 -15.05
C SER A 402 -47.09 1.56 -13.72
N GLY A 403 -46.57 2.46 -12.89
CA GLY A 403 -47.14 2.73 -11.57
C GLY A 403 -46.79 1.73 -10.46
N SER A 404 -46.15 0.59 -10.76
CA SER A 404 -45.79 -0.43 -9.74
C SER A 404 -44.74 -0.01 -8.71
N GLY A 405 -44.17 1.19 -8.86
CA GLY A 405 -43.25 1.77 -7.88
C GLY A 405 -41.77 1.50 -8.13
N LYS A 406 -41.34 0.95 -9.27
CA LYS A 406 -39.92 0.64 -9.62
C LYS A 406 -38.91 1.73 -9.23
N SER A 407 -39.03 2.94 -9.80
CA SER A 407 -38.16 4.08 -9.50
C SER A 407 -38.28 4.53 -8.04
N THR A 408 -39.47 4.40 -7.45
CA THR A 408 -39.70 4.73 -6.04
C THR A 408 -38.98 3.74 -5.12
N LEU A 409 -38.99 2.45 -5.47
CA LEU A 409 -38.29 1.40 -4.75
C LEU A 409 -36.78 1.62 -4.84
N LEU A 410 -36.24 1.80 -6.06
CA LEU A 410 -34.81 2.07 -6.26
C LEU A 410 -34.34 3.27 -5.44
N LYS A 411 -35.08 4.40 -5.49
CA LYS A 411 -34.78 5.60 -4.69
C LYS A 411 -34.84 5.34 -3.18
N SER A 412 -35.75 4.47 -2.74
CA SER A 412 -35.97 4.20 -1.31
C SER A 412 -34.94 3.25 -0.73
N ILE A 413 -34.66 2.14 -1.42
CA ILE A 413 -33.62 1.16 -1.09
C ILE A 413 -32.30 1.90 -0.85
N PHE A 414 -31.89 2.74 -1.81
CA PHE A 414 -30.61 3.43 -1.74
C PHE A 414 -30.65 4.78 -0.99
N GLY A 415 -31.74 5.12 -0.31
CA GLY A 415 -31.80 6.30 0.58
C GLY A 415 -31.78 7.67 -0.14
N ILE A 416 -32.18 7.70 -1.41
CA ILE A 416 -32.15 8.88 -2.29
C ILE A 416 -33.39 9.77 -2.11
N THR A 417 -34.45 9.30 -1.44
CA THR A 417 -35.70 10.05 -1.27
C THR A 417 -35.57 11.26 -0.31
N LYS A 418 -36.29 12.35 -0.62
CA LYS A 418 -36.45 13.53 0.26
C LYS A 418 -37.63 13.41 1.24
N GLN A 419 -38.54 12.45 1.05
CA GLN A 419 -39.78 12.35 1.83
C GLN A 419 -40.14 10.89 2.21
N SER A 420 -40.73 10.76 3.40
CA SER A 420 -41.32 9.59 4.07
C SER A 420 -40.36 8.59 4.73
N LYS A 421 -40.84 7.99 5.83
CA LYS A 421 -40.12 7.20 6.84
C LYS A 421 -39.55 5.87 6.28
N VAL A 422 -38.56 5.92 5.39
CA VAL A 422 -37.86 4.69 4.97
C VAL A 422 -36.94 4.21 6.09
N TYR A 423 -37.15 2.98 6.57
CA TYR A 423 -36.25 2.29 7.48
C TYR A 423 -35.41 1.30 6.70
N SER A 424 -34.29 1.76 6.13
CA SER A 424 -33.33 0.88 5.49
C SER A 424 -32.10 0.69 6.40
N GLU A 425 -31.81 -0.57 6.70
CA GLU A 425 -30.64 -1.00 7.46
C GLU A 425 -29.64 -1.62 6.51
N LEU A 426 -28.50 -0.98 6.32
CA LEU A 426 -27.38 -1.56 5.59
C LEU A 426 -26.63 -2.49 6.53
N LYS A 427 -26.72 -3.79 6.30
CA LYS A 427 -25.92 -4.80 7.01
C LYS A 427 -24.73 -5.17 6.16
N ILE A 428 -23.53 -4.87 6.63
CA ILE A 428 -22.27 -5.23 6.00
C ILE A 428 -21.70 -6.43 6.74
N LYS A 429 -21.71 -7.61 6.10
CA LYS A 429 -21.11 -8.83 6.65
C LYS A 429 -19.68 -9.04 6.16
N ASN A 430 -18.74 -9.18 7.09
CA ASN A 430 -17.36 -9.58 6.84
C ASN A 430 -17.02 -10.84 7.66
N GLY A 431 -17.23 -12.01 7.06
CA GLY A 431 -17.06 -13.29 7.76
C GLY A 431 -18.12 -13.46 8.85
N LYS A 432 -17.70 -13.64 10.11
CA LYS A 432 -18.59 -13.72 11.28
C LYS A 432 -19.01 -12.36 11.85
N ASN A 433 -18.41 -11.25 11.39
CA ASN A 433 -18.69 -9.91 11.91
C ASN A 433 -19.71 -9.19 11.04
N GLU A 434 -20.76 -8.64 11.65
CA GLU A 434 -21.82 -7.86 10.99
C GLU A 434 -21.81 -6.43 11.53
N LYS A 435 -21.72 -5.43 10.63
CA LYS A 435 -21.92 -4.02 10.98
C LYS A 435 -23.21 -3.52 10.36
N VAL A 436 -24.08 -2.94 11.18
CA VAL A 436 -25.38 -2.39 10.75
C VAL A 436 -25.33 -0.87 10.70
N TYR A 437 -25.74 -0.28 9.58
CA TYR A 437 -25.86 1.17 9.39
C TYR A 437 -27.32 1.54 9.18
N HIS A 438 -27.85 2.42 10.02
CA HIS A 438 -29.21 2.94 9.88
C HIS A 438 -29.20 4.20 8.99
N LEU A 439 -29.84 4.12 7.83
CA LEU A 439 -29.76 5.16 6.78
C LEU A 439 -30.44 6.49 7.15
N LYS A 440 -31.22 6.56 8.23
CA LYS A 440 -31.77 7.81 8.78
C LYS A 440 -30.74 8.70 9.50
N LYS A 441 -29.70 8.13 10.12
CA LYS A 441 -28.66 8.88 10.89
C LYS A 441 -27.27 8.85 10.22
N GLY A 442 -27.02 7.91 9.29
CA GLY A 442 -25.72 7.71 8.62
C GLY A 442 -25.64 8.07 7.13
N LYS A 443 -26.60 8.88 6.62
CA LYS A 443 -26.78 9.14 5.17
C LYS A 443 -25.50 9.60 4.45
N SER A 444 -24.67 10.44 5.08
CA SER A 444 -23.46 10.99 4.44
C SER A 444 -22.40 9.94 4.11
N ASN A 445 -22.22 8.93 4.97
CA ASN A 445 -21.17 7.92 4.79
C ASN A 445 -21.56 6.87 3.74
N PHE A 446 -22.84 6.45 3.70
CA PHE A 446 -23.31 5.50 2.67
C PHE A 446 -23.28 6.10 1.27
N MET A 447 -23.68 7.38 1.14
CA MET A 447 -23.73 8.09 -0.14
C MET A 447 -22.35 8.28 -0.80
N LYS A 448 -21.24 8.00 -0.10
CA LYS A 448 -19.89 7.98 -0.67
C LYS A 448 -19.63 6.75 -1.56
N PHE A 449 -20.35 5.64 -1.32
CA PHE A 449 -20.17 4.39 -2.07
C PHE A 449 -21.23 4.18 -3.16
N LEU A 450 -22.25 5.04 -3.22
CA LEU A 450 -23.35 4.97 -4.16
C LEU A 450 -23.13 5.93 -5.33
N THR A 451 -23.44 5.45 -6.53
CA THR A 451 -23.80 6.29 -7.68
C THR A 451 -25.26 6.04 -8.07
N TYR A 452 -25.96 7.10 -8.46
CA TYR A 452 -27.37 7.04 -8.87
C TYR A 452 -27.65 7.84 -10.14
N GLY A 453 -28.29 7.21 -11.13
CA GLY A 453 -28.76 7.80 -12.39
C GLY A 453 -30.29 8.03 -12.43
N PRO A 454 -30.83 8.87 -13.34
CA PRO A 454 -30.27 9.14 -14.68
C PRO A 454 -29.41 10.41 -14.75
N GLN A 455 -29.41 11.21 -13.70
CA GLN A 455 -28.54 12.35 -13.54
C GLN A 455 -28.05 12.32 -12.10
N PHE A 456 -26.73 12.32 -11.94
CA PHE A 456 -26.13 12.71 -10.69
C PHE A 456 -26.83 13.99 -10.17
N SER A 457 -26.76 14.22 -8.86
CA SER A 457 -26.89 15.57 -8.31
C SER A 457 -25.73 16.44 -8.82
N LEU A 458 -25.71 16.71 -10.13
CA LEU A 458 -24.74 17.56 -10.80
C LEU A 458 -24.83 18.88 -10.07
N SER A 459 -23.76 19.19 -9.36
CA SER A 459 -23.87 20.04 -8.18
C SER A 459 -24.17 21.49 -8.54
N ASN A 460 -23.96 21.86 -9.81
CA ASN A 460 -24.33 23.12 -10.43
C ASN A 460 -24.29 22.99 -11.97
N PRO A 461 -25.39 23.27 -12.72
CA PRO A 461 -25.42 23.15 -14.18
C PRO A 461 -24.44 24.09 -14.91
N ASN A 462 -23.96 25.13 -14.23
CA ASN A 462 -23.02 26.11 -14.79
C ASN A 462 -21.54 25.69 -14.70
N LEU A 463 -21.21 24.63 -13.95
CA LEU A 463 -19.83 24.13 -13.84
C LEU A 463 -19.39 23.47 -15.15
N LYS A 464 -18.09 23.57 -15.44
CA LYS A 464 -17.44 22.77 -16.48
C LYS A 464 -17.30 21.32 -16.04
N VAL A 465 -17.26 20.39 -16.98
CA VAL A 465 -17.07 18.95 -16.70
C VAL A 465 -15.87 18.69 -15.78
N LYS A 466 -14.70 19.27 -16.09
CA LYS A 466 -13.49 19.10 -15.25
C LYS A 466 -13.67 19.62 -13.82
N GLN A 467 -14.43 20.70 -13.66
CA GLN A 467 -14.71 21.29 -12.35
C GLN A 467 -15.70 20.44 -11.55
N GLU A 468 -16.71 19.86 -12.20
CA GLU A 468 -17.63 18.93 -11.54
C GLU A 468 -16.89 17.68 -11.06
N ILE A 469 -16.04 17.08 -11.91
CA ILE A 469 -15.23 15.92 -11.51
C ILE A 469 -14.36 16.28 -10.31
N LYS A 470 -13.60 17.38 -10.39
CA LYS A 470 -12.74 17.86 -9.29
C LYS A 470 -13.54 18.07 -8.00
N LYS A 471 -14.68 18.76 -8.07
CA LYS A 471 -15.53 19.04 -6.91
C LYS A 471 -16.09 17.76 -6.29
N LYS A 472 -16.47 16.76 -7.08
CA LYS A 472 -16.97 15.47 -6.55
C LYS A 472 -15.86 14.67 -5.87
N LEU A 473 -14.64 14.74 -6.39
CA LEU A 473 -13.46 14.16 -5.75
C LEU A 473 -13.14 14.85 -4.43
N GLU A 474 -13.12 16.18 -4.41
CA GLU A 474 -12.91 16.99 -3.19
C GLU A 474 -13.96 16.72 -2.12
N LEU A 475 -15.26 16.69 -2.49
CA LEU A 475 -16.35 16.39 -1.54
C LEU A 475 -16.24 15.00 -0.89
N ARG A 476 -15.50 14.09 -1.52
CA ARG A 476 -15.27 12.72 -1.04
C ARG A 476 -13.86 12.53 -0.47
N ASN A 477 -13.02 13.57 -0.42
CA ASN A 477 -11.60 13.52 -0.06
C ASN A 477 -10.81 12.47 -0.87
N ILE A 478 -11.06 12.41 -2.19
CA ILE A 478 -10.42 11.45 -3.10
C ILE A 478 -9.38 12.19 -3.95
N TYR A 479 -8.13 11.73 -3.89
CA TYR A 479 -7.05 12.20 -4.75
C TYR A 479 -6.75 11.16 -5.84
N ILE A 480 -6.66 11.59 -7.10
CA ILE A 480 -6.49 10.71 -8.25
C ILE A 480 -5.21 11.06 -9.00
N LYS A 481 -4.34 10.05 -9.19
CA LYS A 481 -3.15 10.16 -10.04
C LYS A 481 -3.55 10.56 -11.47
N LYS A 482 -2.78 11.46 -12.09
CA LYS A 482 -3.06 12.00 -13.43
C LYS A 482 -3.36 10.91 -14.47
N GLU A 483 -2.62 9.80 -14.43
CA GLU A 483 -2.82 8.67 -15.35
C GLU A 483 -4.18 7.99 -15.22
N VAL A 484 -4.66 7.77 -13.98
CA VAL A 484 -5.96 7.15 -13.72
C VAL A 484 -7.07 8.09 -14.17
N TYR A 485 -6.90 9.40 -13.93
CA TYR A 485 -7.79 10.42 -14.45
C TYR A 485 -7.85 10.34 -15.98
N THR A 486 -6.72 10.46 -16.67
CA THR A 486 -6.65 10.43 -18.14
C THR A 486 -7.24 9.15 -18.72
N LYS A 487 -6.84 7.97 -18.21
CA LYS A 487 -7.39 6.67 -18.64
C LYS A 487 -8.91 6.61 -18.49
N THR A 488 -9.45 7.17 -17.41
CA THR A 488 -10.89 7.17 -17.16
C THR A 488 -11.61 8.16 -18.08
N ILE A 489 -11.05 9.35 -18.30
CA ILE A 489 -11.59 10.33 -19.26
C ILE A 489 -11.66 9.70 -20.66
N THR A 490 -10.62 8.97 -21.08
CA THR A 490 -10.59 8.26 -22.36
C THR A 490 -11.54 7.09 -22.42
N LYS A 491 -11.63 6.27 -21.37
CA LYS A 491 -12.60 5.16 -21.28
C LYS A 491 -14.05 5.61 -21.52
N TYR A 492 -14.40 6.84 -21.11
CA TYR A 492 -15.75 7.40 -21.20
C TYR A 492 -15.92 8.47 -22.29
N ASN A 493 -14.92 8.65 -23.17
CA ASN A 493 -14.89 9.63 -24.27
C ASN A 493 -15.28 11.04 -23.80
N LEU A 494 -14.58 11.55 -22.78
CA LEU A 494 -14.85 12.85 -22.15
C LEU A 494 -13.80 13.92 -22.49
N GLU A 495 -12.75 13.61 -23.24
CA GLU A 495 -11.62 14.50 -23.53
C GLU A 495 -12.07 15.85 -24.08
N ASN A 496 -12.90 15.81 -25.13
CA ASN A 496 -13.42 16.99 -25.81
C ASN A 496 -14.54 17.70 -25.02
N LEU A 497 -14.97 17.14 -23.89
CA LEU A 497 -16.08 17.64 -23.08
C LEU A 497 -15.61 18.31 -21.78
N LEU A 498 -14.33 18.16 -21.40
CA LEU A 498 -13.78 18.63 -20.13
C LEU A 498 -14.04 20.13 -19.85
N ASP A 499 -14.03 20.95 -20.89
CA ASP A 499 -14.25 22.39 -20.81
C ASP A 499 -15.69 22.85 -21.09
N LYS A 500 -16.59 21.92 -21.47
CA LYS A 500 -17.99 22.19 -21.74
C LYS A 500 -18.77 22.34 -20.43
N LYS A 501 -19.77 23.23 -20.41
CA LYS A 501 -20.70 23.35 -19.26
C LYS A 501 -21.62 22.14 -19.18
N ILE A 502 -21.92 21.71 -17.97
CA ILE A 502 -22.84 20.59 -17.71
C ILE A 502 -24.22 20.81 -18.34
N SER A 503 -24.74 22.05 -18.32
CA SER A 503 -26.01 22.42 -18.95
C SER A 503 -26.06 22.06 -20.44
N ASN A 504 -24.92 22.10 -21.12
CA ASN A 504 -24.81 21.92 -22.57
C ASN A 504 -24.56 20.45 -22.94
N LEU A 505 -24.43 19.55 -21.96
CA LEU A 505 -24.23 18.14 -22.23
C LEU A 505 -25.54 17.47 -22.67
N SER A 506 -25.45 16.60 -23.68
CA SER A 506 -26.56 15.72 -24.08
C SER A 506 -26.90 14.70 -22.98
N GLY A 507 -28.04 14.03 -23.10
CA GLY A 507 -28.44 12.98 -22.16
C GLY A 507 -27.36 11.87 -22.02
N GLY A 508 -26.75 11.46 -23.13
CA GLY A 508 -25.67 10.48 -23.13
C GLY A 508 -24.33 10.98 -22.62
N GLU A 509 -23.97 12.23 -22.93
CA GLU A 509 -22.78 12.85 -22.35
C GLU A 509 -22.88 12.94 -20.82
N LYS A 510 -24.06 13.27 -20.28
CA LYS A 510 -24.32 13.29 -18.82
C LYS A 510 -24.18 11.89 -18.20
N LYS A 511 -24.65 10.85 -18.87
CA LYS A 511 -24.54 9.45 -18.40
C LYS A 511 -23.10 8.95 -18.41
N ARG A 512 -22.30 9.26 -19.46
CA ARG A 512 -20.87 8.94 -19.50
C ARG A 512 -20.08 9.68 -18.43
N LEU A 513 -20.36 10.97 -18.23
CA LEU A 513 -19.77 11.74 -17.13
C LEU A 513 -20.11 11.13 -15.76
N MET A 514 -21.35 10.73 -15.54
CA MET A 514 -21.77 10.05 -14.31
C MET A 514 -20.98 8.76 -14.08
N MET A 515 -20.78 7.96 -15.12
CA MET A 515 -20.00 6.72 -15.00
C MET A 515 -18.52 7.01 -14.71
N ALA A 516 -17.92 7.98 -15.39
CA ALA A 516 -16.56 8.42 -15.12
C ALA A 516 -16.38 8.93 -13.69
N VAL A 517 -17.30 9.77 -13.20
CA VAL A 517 -17.27 10.25 -11.81
C VAL A 517 -17.43 9.09 -10.82
N ALA A 518 -18.31 8.12 -11.11
CA ALA A 518 -18.49 6.95 -10.26
C ALA A 518 -17.22 6.09 -10.18
N ASP A 519 -16.54 5.87 -11.30
CA ASP A 519 -15.28 5.12 -11.38
C ASP A 519 -14.15 5.86 -10.66
N LEU A 520 -14.01 7.15 -10.90
CA LEU A 520 -13.04 8.01 -10.24
C LEU A 520 -13.29 8.07 -8.71
N CYS A 521 -14.55 8.15 -8.29
CA CYS A 521 -14.92 8.17 -6.88
C CYS A 521 -14.95 6.78 -6.22
N ASN A 522 -14.60 5.72 -6.95
CA ASN A 522 -14.59 4.33 -6.47
C ASN A 522 -15.94 3.90 -5.87
N CYS A 523 -17.05 4.22 -6.56
CA CYS A 523 -18.38 3.77 -6.17
C CYS A 523 -18.49 2.24 -6.23
N TYR A 524 -19.20 1.65 -5.26
CA TYR A 524 -19.42 0.21 -5.16
C TYR A 524 -20.86 -0.21 -5.52
N ILE A 525 -21.79 0.73 -5.42
CA ILE A 525 -23.21 0.52 -5.69
C ILE A 525 -23.63 1.43 -6.84
N TYR A 526 -24.17 0.83 -7.90
CA TYR A 526 -24.64 1.49 -9.10
C TYR A 526 -26.16 1.35 -9.20
N ALA A 527 -26.90 2.39 -8.85
CA ALA A 527 -28.35 2.40 -8.90
C ALA A 527 -28.83 3.24 -10.10
N MET A 528 -29.36 2.60 -11.14
CA MET A 528 -29.68 3.25 -12.41
C MET A 528 -31.18 3.23 -12.67
N ASP A 529 -31.81 4.40 -12.67
CA ASP A 529 -33.21 4.58 -13.04
C ASP A 529 -33.29 4.94 -14.53
N GLU A 530 -33.70 3.99 -15.35
CA GLU A 530 -33.83 4.11 -16.82
C GLU A 530 -32.55 4.62 -17.53
N PRO A 531 -31.42 3.92 -17.38
CA PRO A 531 -30.15 4.36 -17.96
C PRO A 531 -30.14 4.40 -19.49
N ASP A 532 -31.08 3.74 -20.16
CA ASP A 532 -31.26 3.73 -21.61
C ASP A 532 -32.12 4.88 -22.15
N SER A 533 -32.88 5.59 -21.29
CA SER A 533 -33.84 6.60 -21.75
C SER A 533 -33.17 7.73 -22.56
N GLY A 534 -33.63 7.99 -23.79
CA GLY A 534 -33.14 9.08 -24.63
C GLY A 534 -31.69 8.92 -25.10
N LEU A 535 -31.22 7.68 -25.24
CA LEU A 535 -29.95 7.32 -25.88
C LEU A 535 -30.19 6.62 -27.22
N ASP A 536 -29.31 6.87 -28.19
CA ASP A 536 -29.22 6.04 -29.39
C ASP A 536 -28.69 4.64 -29.05
N GLU A 537 -29.08 3.64 -29.84
CA GLU A 537 -28.86 2.21 -29.56
C GLU A 537 -27.39 1.83 -29.25
N PRO A 538 -26.36 2.35 -29.95
CA PRO A 538 -24.97 2.04 -29.62
C PRO A 538 -24.56 2.51 -28.23
N PHE A 539 -25.06 3.68 -27.80
CA PHE A 539 -24.73 4.27 -26.50
C PHE A 539 -25.44 3.56 -25.35
N ALA A 540 -26.70 3.16 -25.55
CA ALA A 540 -27.43 2.36 -24.57
C ALA A 540 -26.72 1.02 -24.34
N SER A 541 -26.30 0.36 -25.42
CA SER A 541 -25.58 -0.92 -25.37
C SER A 541 -24.24 -0.80 -24.65
N GLN A 542 -23.46 0.24 -24.96
CA GLN A 542 -22.18 0.51 -24.31
C GLN A 542 -22.34 0.77 -22.81
N LEU A 543 -23.38 1.51 -22.40
CA LEU A 543 -23.64 1.79 -20.99
C LEU A 543 -24.00 0.50 -20.22
N PHE A 544 -24.83 -0.36 -20.79
CA PHE A 544 -25.16 -1.66 -20.18
C PHE A 544 -23.94 -2.57 -20.09
N LEU A 545 -23.09 -2.59 -21.12
CA LEU A 545 -21.83 -3.33 -21.09
C LEU A 545 -20.94 -2.85 -19.94
N GLN A 546 -20.81 -1.54 -19.76
CA GLN A 546 -20.03 -0.96 -18.66
C GLN A 546 -20.62 -1.32 -17.29
N LEU A 547 -21.94 -1.28 -17.13
CA LEU A 547 -22.62 -1.70 -15.90
C LEU A 547 -22.42 -3.19 -15.62
N TRP A 548 -22.49 -4.03 -16.64
CA TRP A 548 -22.20 -5.46 -16.51
C TRP A 548 -20.76 -5.72 -16.10
N GLU A 549 -19.79 -5.06 -16.73
CA GLU A 549 -18.37 -5.12 -16.35
C GLU A 549 -18.18 -4.73 -14.87
N LYS A 550 -18.92 -3.76 -14.36
CA LYS A 550 -18.91 -3.41 -12.93
C LYS A 550 -19.42 -4.51 -12.01
N SER A 551 -20.47 -5.23 -12.42
CA SER A 551 -20.92 -6.40 -11.65
C SER A 551 -19.87 -7.52 -11.66
N CYS A 552 -19.20 -7.77 -12.79
CA CYS A 552 -18.07 -8.70 -12.88
C CYS A 552 -16.87 -8.25 -12.02
N GLU A 553 -16.68 -6.94 -11.87
CA GLU A 553 -15.74 -6.33 -10.92
C GLU A 553 -16.22 -6.41 -9.45
N GLY A 554 -17.37 -7.05 -9.18
CA GLY A 554 -17.90 -7.27 -7.84
C GLY A 554 -18.75 -6.12 -7.29
N CYS A 555 -19.07 -5.11 -8.10
CA CYS A 555 -20.00 -4.04 -7.68
C CYS A 555 -21.43 -4.56 -7.62
N ILE A 556 -22.28 -3.90 -6.81
CA ILE A 556 -23.72 -4.13 -6.83
C ILE A 556 -24.32 -3.19 -7.85
N VAL A 557 -25.01 -3.74 -8.84
CA VAL A 557 -25.62 -2.97 -9.93
C VAL A 557 -27.12 -3.22 -9.90
N ALA A 558 -27.93 -2.19 -9.75
CA ALA A 558 -29.38 -2.26 -9.78
C ALA A 558 -29.93 -1.34 -10.87
N VAL A 559 -30.63 -1.89 -11.84
CA VAL A 559 -31.11 -1.17 -13.02
C VAL A 559 -32.63 -1.29 -13.13
N VAL A 560 -33.32 -0.17 -13.24
CA VAL A 560 -34.70 -0.09 -13.72
C VAL A 560 -34.63 0.21 -15.21
N SER A 561 -35.20 -0.63 -16.07
CA SER A 561 -35.35 -0.33 -17.50
C SER A 561 -36.59 -1.02 -18.08
N HIS A 562 -37.15 -0.44 -19.13
CA HIS A 562 -38.40 -0.84 -19.76
C HIS A 562 -38.20 -1.72 -21.02
N HIS A 563 -37.03 -1.64 -21.66
CA HIS A 563 -36.77 -2.29 -22.95
C HIS A 563 -35.41 -2.95 -22.98
N PRO A 564 -35.27 -4.08 -22.27
CA PRO A 564 -34.04 -4.84 -22.36
C PRO A 564 -33.84 -5.43 -23.75
N LYS A 565 -32.70 -5.13 -24.38
CA LYS A 565 -32.31 -5.65 -25.70
C LYS A 565 -30.97 -6.37 -25.60
N ASP A 566 -30.77 -7.34 -26.49
CA ASP A 566 -29.50 -8.01 -26.71
C ASP A 566 -28.46 -7.00 -27.21
N PHE A 567 -27.18 -7.26 -26.97
CA PHE A 567 -26.11 -6.34 -27.35
C PHE A 567 -24.93 -7.04 -27.99
N VAL A 568 -24.18 -6.31 -28.81
CA VAL A 568 -23.04 -6.86 -29.55
C VAL A 568 -21.73 -6.45 -28.88
N LYS A 569 -20.86 -7.42 -28.58
CA LYS A 569 -19.47 -7.20 -28.16
C LYS A 569 -18.55 -8.08 -29.00
N ASN A 570 -17.57 -7.49 -29.68
CA ASN A 570 -16.62 -8.20 -30.55
C ASN A 570 -17.33 -9.16 -31.53
N ASP A 571 -18.35 -8.66 -32.24
CA ASP A 571 -19.18 -9.40 -33.20
C ASP A 571 -19.98 -10.58 -32.62
N LYS A 572 -20.06 -10.71 -31.30
CA LYS A 572 -20.94 -11.67 -30.61
C LYS A 572 -22.17 -10.97 -30.03
N VAL A 573 -23.35 -11.48 -30.37
CA VAL A 573 -24.61 -11.10 -29.71
C VAL A 573 -24.63 -11.76 -28.33
N ILE A 574 -24.58 -10.93 -27.29
CA ILE A 574 -24.80 -11.31 -25.91
C ILE A 574 -26.28 -11.08 -25.63
N LYS A 575 -26.99 -12.15 -25.28
CA LYS A 575 -28.42 -12.04 -25.01
C LYS A 575 -28.64 -11.30 -23.72
N PHE A 576 -29.70 -10.50 -23.64
CA PHE A 576 -30.01 -9.70 -22.46
C PHE A 576 -30.01 -10.54 -21.16
N GLU A 577 -30.53 -11.76 -21.21
CA GLU A 577 -30.61 -12.72 -20.10
C GLU A 577 -29.27 -13.29 -19.61
N GLU A 578 -28.20 -13.16 -20.38
CA GLU A 578 -26.86 -13.64 -20.02
C GLU A 578 -26.12 -12.64 -19.11
N VAL A 579 -26.72 -11.48 -18.85
CA VAL A 579 -26.00 -10.27 -18.42
C VAL A 579 -26.34 -9.93 -16.98
N PHE A 580 -27.60 -10.13 -16.58
CA PHE A 580 -28.06 -9.94 -15.22
C PHE A 580 -28.28 -11.29 -14.56
N ASN A 581 -27.76 -11.44 -13.34
CA ASN A 581 -27.88 -12.68 -12.57
C ASN A 581 -29.09 -12.69 -11.65
N LYS A 582 -29.72 -11.53 -11.38
CA LYS A 582 -30.92 -11.44 -10.56
C LYS A 582 -32.03 -10.60 -11.19
N LEU A 583 -33.26 -11.05 -10.97
CA LEU A 583 -34.46 -10.37 -11.41
C LEU A 583 -35.37 -10.02 -10.24
N LEU A 584 -35.78 -8.75 -10.17
CA LEU A 584 -36.80 -8.26 -9.26
C LEU A 584 -38.03 -7.82 -10.05
N VAL A 585 -39.16 -8.45 -9.79
CA VAL A 585 -40.45 -8.15 -10.45
C VAL A 585 -41.41 -7.54 -9.45
N LEU A 586 -41.87 -6.33 -9.74
CA LEU A 586 -42.91 -5.63 -8.98
C LEU A 586 -44.25 -5.73 -9.69
N ALA A 587 -45.27 -6.10 -8.92
CA ALA A 587 -46.66 -6.13 -9.35
C ALA A 587 -47.52 -5.26 -8.43
N VAL A 588 -48.76 -4.99 -8.85
CA VAL A 588 -49.68 -4.09 -8.14
C VAL A 588 -50.80 -4.91 -7.52
N ASP A 589 -51.01 -4.82 -6.20
CA ASP A 589 -52.08 -5.53 -5.51
C ASP A 589 -53.45 -4.86 -5.68
N GLU A 590 -54.51 -5.46 -5.14
CA GLU A 590 -55.91 -4.96 -5.24
C GLU A 590 -56.12 -3.54 -4.69
N LYS A 591 -55.18 -3.03 -3.90
CA LYS A 591 -55.21 -1.69 -3.30
C LYS A 591 -54.32 -0.71 -4.06
N ASP A 592 -53.88 -1.07 -5.26
CA ASP A 592 -52.89 -0.36 -6.07
C ASP A 592 -51.53 -0.18 -5.37
N ILE A 593 -51.14 -1.12 -4.49
CA ILE A 593 -49.87 -1.08 -3.76
C ILE A 593 -48.85 -1.95 -4.48
N GLY A 594 -47.67 -1.40 -4.76
CA GLY A 594 -46.56 -2.16 -5.36
C GLY A 594 -46.00 -3.18 -4.36
N ARG A 595 -45.97 -4.46 -4.76
CA ARG A 595 -45.42 -5.57 -3.99
C ARG A 595 -44.47 -6.41 -4.84
N VAL A 596 -43.57 -7.15 -4.18
CA VAL A 596 -42.67 -8.10 -4.85
C VAL A 596 -43.49 -9.30 -5.32
N ALA A 597 -43.48 -9.54 -6.64
CA ALA A 597 -44.03 -10.74 -7.25
C ALA A 597 -42.94 -11.80 -7.48
N TYR A 598 -41.67 -11.40 -7.57
CA TYR A 598 -40.52 -12.31 -7.69
C TYR A 598 -39.22 -11.59 -7.33
N PHE A 599 -38.31 -12.26 -6.62
CA PHE A 599 -36.92 -11.84 -6.47
C PHE A 599 -36.00 -13.07 -6.42
N GLY A 600 -35.12 -13.23 -7.39
CA GLY A 600 -34.28 -14.42 -7.45
C GLY A 600 -33.34 -14.43 -8.64
N GLU A 601 -32.74 -15.58 -8.90
CA GLU A 601 -31.90 -15.74 -10.09
C GLU A 601 -32.73 -15.57 -11.36
N THR A 602 -32.14 -14.96 -12.38
CA THR A 602 -32.80 -14.71 -13.66
C THR A 602 -33.32 -15.99 -14.29
N LYS A 603 -32.50 -17.05 -14.29
CA LYS A 603 -32.81 -18.34 -14.90
C LYS A 603 -34.06 -19.01 -14.30
N ASP A 604 -34.29 -18.82 -13.00
CA ASP A 604 -35.41 -19.44 -12.28
C ASP A 604 -36.74 -18.70 -12.54
N ALA A 605 -36.69 -17.46 -13.04
CA ALA A 605 -37.87 -16.65 -13.25
C ALA A 605 -38.73 -17.18 -14.41
N ARG A 606 -38.12 -17.81 -15.43
CA ARG A 606 -38.86 -18.45 -16.53
C ARG A 606 -39.82 -19.51 -16.01
N ASP A 607 -39.33 -20.40 -15.16
CA ASP A 607 -40.14 -21.45 -14.53
C ASP A 607 -41.19 -20.88 -13.57
N PHE A 608 -40.81 -19.84 -12.82
CA PHE A 608 -41.73 -19.18 -11.89
C PHE A 608 -42.93 -18.59 -12.63
N PHE A 609 -42.68 -17.81 -13.69
CA PHE A 609 -43.71 -17.15 -14.51
C PHE A 609 -44.32 -18.03 -15.60
N LYS A 610 -43.81 -19.26 -15.81
CA LYS A 610 -44.23 -20.19 -16.85
C LYS A 610 -44.04 -19.63 -18.27
N LEU A 611 -42.90 -18.98 -18.49
CA LEU A 611 -42.50 -18.49 -19.82
C LEU A 611 -42.11 -19.66 -20.73
N LYS A 612 -42.54 -19.62 -21.99
CA LYS A 612 -42.11 -20.56 -23.04
C LYS A 612 -40.73 -20.18 -23.57
N GLU A 613 -40.12 -21.07 -24.34
CA GLU A 613 -38.75 -20.90 -24.89
C GLU A 613 -38.59 -19.60 -25.71
N ASN A 614 -39.64 -19.18 -26.43
CA ASN A 614 -39.62 -17.96 -27.25
C ASN A 614 -40.12 -16.70 -26.52
N ASP A 615 -40.60 -16.83 -25.28
CA ASP A 615 -41.12 -15.70 -24.52
C ASP A 615 -39.95 -14.86 -23.97
N LYS A 616 -40.10 -13.54 -24.05
CA LYS A 616 -39.13 -12.59 -23.52
C LYS A 616 -39.44 -12.31 -22.05
N TYR A 617 -38.43 -11.95 -21.26
CA TYR A 617 -38.67 -11.48 -19.89
C TYR A 617 -39.59 -10.26 -19.81
N SER A 618 -39.66 -9.44 -20.86
CA SER A 618 -40.62 -8.33 -20.92
C SER A 618 -42.09 -8.80 -21.00
N ASP A 619 -42.36 -10.04 -21.39
CA ASP A 619 -43.71 -10.60 -21.42
C ASP A 619 -44.27 -10.86 -20.01
N ILE A 620 -43.41 -10.93 -18.98
CA ILE A 620 -43.84 -10.93 -17.57
C ILE A 620 -44.70 -9.70 -17.26
N ILE A 621 -44.41 -8.54 -17.88
CA ILE A 621 -45.20 -7.33 -17.65
C ILE A 621 -46.64 -7.52 -18.17
N LYS A 622 -46.80 -8.15 -19.34
CA LYS A 622 -48.13 -8.45 -19.91
C LYS A 622 -48.92 -9.43 -19.05
N ILE A 623 -48.24 -10.41 -18.45
CA ILE A 623 -48.85 -11.33 -17.46
C ILE A 623 -49.35 -10.52 -16.25
N LEU A 624 -48.56 -9.56 -15.77
CA LEU A 624 -48.88 -8.79 -14.56
C LEU A 624 -49.84 -7.61 -14.79
N GLU A 625 -50.18 -7.28 -16.04
CA GLU A 625 -51.19 -6.27 -16.37
C GLU A 625 -52.59 -6.68 -15.91
N ASN A 626 -52.85 -7.97 -15.75
CA ASN A 626 -54.10 -8.47 -15.16
C ASN A 626 -53.99 -8.52 -13.62
N GLN A 627 -54.96 -7.91 -12.94
CA GLN A 627 -55.02 -7.82 -11.48
C GLN A 627 -55.05 -9.20 -10.78
N GLU A 628 -55.79 -10.17 -11.32
CA GLU A 628 -55.85 -11.53 -10.77
C GLU A 628 -54.50 -12.24 -10.87
N GLN A 629 -53.82 -12.10 -12.02
CA GLN A 629 -52.49 -12.68 -12.23
C GLN A 629 -51.45 -12.02 -11.33
N SER A 630 -51.48 -10.69 -11.20
CA SER A 630 -50.66 -9.94 -10.26
C SER A 630 -50.78 -10.48 -8.84
N ASN A 631 -52.01 -10.60 -8.32
CA ASN A 631 -52.28 -11.14 -6.99
C ASN A 631 -51.83 -12.60 -6.83
N TYR A 632 -52.02 -13.42 -7.86
CA TYR A 632 -51.56 -14.81 -7.87
C TYR A 632 -50.05 -14.91 -7.65
N TYR A 633 -49.25 -14.16 -8.41
CA TYR A 633 -47.79 -14.21 -8.30
C TYR A 633 -47.28 -13.59 -7.00
N ILE A 634 -47.91 -12.51 -6.50
CA ILE A 634 -47.62 -11.95 -5.18
C ILE A 634 -47.82 -13.02 -4.08
N LYS A 635 -48.97 -13.71 -4.07
CA LYS A 635 -49.27 -14.78 -3.09
C LYS A 635 -48.30 -15.94 -3.23
N ARG A 636 -48.00 -16.35 -4.46
CA ARG A 636 -47.05 -17.45 -4.75
C ARG A 636 -45.66 -17.14 -4.22
N TRP A 637 -45.16 -15.92 -4.44
CA TRP A 637 -43.90 -15.46 -3.88
C TRP A 637 -43.87 -15.50 -2.35
N GLN A 638 -44.92 -15.00 -1.70
CA GLN A 638 -45.04 -15.05 -0.23
C GLN A 638 -45.03 -16.48 0.31
N GLN A 639 -45.63 -17.44 -0.41
CA GLN A 639 -45.59 -18.85 -0.03
C GLN A 639 -44.19 -19.45 -0.15
N VAL A 640 -43.45 -19.12 -1.22
CA VAL A 640 -42.05 -19.55 -1.39
C VAL A 640 -41.18 -19.00 -0.25
N MET A 641 -41.31 -17.71 0.06
CA MET A 641 -40.53 -17.07 1.13
C MET A 641 -40.85 -17.58 2.54
N LYS A 642 -42.07 -18.09 2.77
CA LYS A 642 -42.44 -18.76 4.03
C LYS A 642 -41.80 -20.14 4.19
N LYS A 643 -41.42 -20.80 3.08
CA LYS A 643 -40.77 -22.12 3.10
C LYS A 643 -39.24 -22.06 3.21
N THR A 644 -38.64 -20.89 2.92
CA THR A 644 -37.18 -20.67 2.92
C THR A 644 -36.66 -19.92 4.17
N LYS A 645 -37.55 -19.54 5.09
CA LYS A 645 -37.24 -19.15 6.47
C LYS A 645 -37.35 -20.35 7.38
#